data_AF-A0A418D1M8-F1
#
_entry.id   AF-A0A418D1M8-F1
#
_cell.length_a   1.000
_cell.length_b   1.000
_cell.length_c   1.000
_cell.angle_alpha   90.00
_cell.angle_beta   90.00
_cell.angle_gamma   90.00
#
_symmetry.space_group_name_H-M   'P 1'
#
loop_
_entity.id
_entity.type
_entity.pdbx_description
1 polymer ?
#
loop_
_entity_poly.entity_id
_entity_poly.type
_entity_poly.pdbx_seq_one_letter_code
_entity_poly.pdbx_strand_id
1 'polypeptide(L)'
;PHDDHVLLLYNPKEKNPMKRGGWTAGDPVPYAALSKVFAVIEDESSRLIIQDTLADFFRSVIELTPSDLVPCIYLCVCTELAPAYDNVQIGIGDAILIKSIGEATGTTPKFVKDLYQKQGDLGKVAQASRSKQSTLMTFQTKPKPLAVAHVYNDMVKIAKMSGNNSQASKCSIIKSLVVRCDKLSDEAKYVIRGLQGKLRIGLAGQSILMSLTQAFMHPKEQGDKALQAEALKHVKRAFSEFPNYEVLASSLLTVFTRENDQKGVFASQFVELAEFCHLTAGTPVSPMLARPTKSYAMVLDRFQAMPFTCEYKYDGERAQIHILPNGDIRIFSRNFENSTERFPDVKLSIANAAAKANVTSCIVDAEVVAVDKTTNQRLPFQVLSTRPRKVQTTVFAEFTFEIKVAVCIYAFDLLFLNGKPLQARREALKGMFQVTPGSFEFATSLDVANTKDDDMESTVEIVRNFLEEAVTGNCEGLMVKTLSTEATYEPANRSHKWLKKDYLDGIGDSTDLVPVGAFYGRGKRTGVYGAYLLACYDPETEMYQCITKLGTGLSDEVLGLFFNQLKDCTIDRPRNDYAINDLIKPDVWFEPTQVWEILGADLSISPKYTAAIGLVSKDKGISLRFPRYIRLRDDKTPVQATSAAQIADLYNAQGLNTTNDKDEFDDDDAL
;
A
#
# COMPACT_ATOMS: atom_id res chain seq x y z
N PRO A 1 35.69 10.62 39.00
CA PRO A 1 34.29 10.51 39.45
C PRO A 1 33.37 10.31 38.24
N HIS A 2 33.20 9.03 37.91
CA HIS A 2 32.13 8.41 37.13
C HIS A 2 31.67 9.11 35.85
N ASP A 3 32.35 8.77 34.76
CA ASP A 3 31.77 8.73 33.40
C ASP A 3 30.97 7.42 33.21
N ASP A 4 30.26 7.00 34.27
CA ASP A 4 29.42 5.80 34.29
C ASP A 4 28.01 6.19 33.88
N HIS A 5 27.43 5.39 32.97
CA HIS A 5 26.13 5.55 32.32
C HIS A 5 26.12 6.33 31.00
N VAL A 6 27.07 6.03 30.10
CA VAL A 6 26.58 5.54 28.81
C VAL A 6 25.85 4.25 29.17
N LEU A 7 24.52 4.26 29.18
CA LEU A 7 23.72 3.04 29.26
C LEU A 7 24.43 2.02 28.38
N LEU A 8 24.76 0.84 28.92
CA LEU A 8 25.29 -0.27 28.12
C LEU A 8 24.18 -0.66 27.13
N LEU A 9 23.99 0.13 26.08
CA LEU A 9 22.93 -0.02 25.10
C LEU A 9 23.21 -1.27 24.28
N TYR A 10 22.14 -1.81 23.67
CA TYR A 10 22.13 -2.99 22.81
C TYR A 10 23.50 -3.29 22.15
N ASN A 11 24.12 -4.41 22.56
CA ASN A 11 25.43 -4.82 22.06
C ASN A 11 25.28 -5.95 21.04
N PRO A 12 25.37 -5.69 19.72
CA PRO A 12 25.17 -6.71 18.69
C PRO A 12 26.22 -7.84 18.73
N LYS A 13 27.35 -7.67 19.43
CA LYS A 13 28.38 -8.69 19.58
C LYS A 13 28.14 -9.66 20.74
N GLU A 14 27.25 -9.30 21.67
CA GLU A 14 26.91 -10.15 22.81
C GLU A 14 26.00 -11.28 22.36
N LYS A 15 26.31 -12.51 22.75
CA LYS A 15 25.56 -13.72 22.37
C LYS A 15 24.46 -14.06 23.35
N ASN A 16 24.59 -13.66 24.61
CA ASN A 16 23.58 -13.94 25.63
C ASN A 16 22.44 -12.90 25.53
N PRO A 17 21.19 -13.29 25.19
CA PRO A 17 20.07 -12.36 25.08
C PRO A 17 19.81 -11.56 26.37
N MET A 18 20.06 -12.16 27.55
CA MET A 18 19.89 -11.50 28.85
C MET A 18 20.88 -10.34 29.08
N LYS A 19 22.00 -10.31 28.36
CA LYS A 19 23.03 -9.26 28.46
C LYS A 19 23.06 -8.37 27.23
N ARG A 20 22.67 -8.91 26.07
CA ARG A 20 22.70 -8.23 24.77
C ARG A 20 21.84 -6.99 24.76
N GLY A 21 20.64 -7.07 25.32
CA GLY A 21 19.67 -5.99 25.32
C GLY A 21 20.20 -4.71 25.97
N GLY A 22 20.95 -4.85 27.07
CA GLY A 22 21.49 -3.71 27.79
C GLY A 22 20.53 -3.10 28.83
N TRP A 23 19.45 -3.82 29.17
CA TRP A 23 18.53 -3.46 30.25
C TRP A 23 18.28 -4.65 31.17
N THR A 24 17.75 -4.37 32.34
CA THR A 24 17.45 -5.32 33.41
C THR A 24 16.09 -5.99 33.20
N ALA A 25 15.98 -7.28 33.52
CA ALA A 25 14.72 -8.01 33.38
C ALA A 25 13.59 -7.33 34.18
N GLY A 26 12.42 -7.20 33.55
CA GLY A 26 11.26 -6.49 34.10
C GLY A 26 11.27 -4.97 33.87
N ASP A 27 12.40 -4.36 33.52
CA ASP A 27 12.43 -2.95 33.15
C ASP A 27 11.91 -2.73 31.73
N PRO A 28 11.25 -1.58 31.46
CA PRO A 28 10.78 -1.25 30.11
C PRO A 28 11.92 -1.23 29.09
N VAL A 29 11.68 -1.74 27.89
CA VAL A 29 12.69 -1.77 26.82
C VAL A 29 13.09 -0.33 26.46
N PRO A 30 14.37 0.07 26.59
CA PRO A 30 14.80 1.41 26.23
C PRO A 30 14.63 1.68 24.74
N TYR A 31 14.03 2.81 24.36
CA TYR A 31 13.87 3.18 22.95
C TYR A 31 15.22 3.42 22.26
N ALA A 32 16.23 3.85 23.01
CA ALA A 32 17.61 3.92 22.55
C ALA A 32 18.16 2.55 22.09
N ALA A 33 17.77 1.44 22.74
CA ALA A 33 18.19 0.09 22.33
C ALA A 33 17.58 -0.27 20.96
N LEU A 34 16.28 -0.05 20.78
CA LEU A 34 15.60 -0.25 19.48
C LEU A 34 16.16 0.69 18.39
N SER A 35 16.42 1.95 18.74
CA SER A 35 17.02 2.92 17.82
C SER A 35 18.42 2.50 17.36
N LYS A 36 19.21 1.90 18.27
CA LYS A 36 20.51 1.35 17.92
C LYS A 36 20.39 0.17 16.94
N VAL A 37 19.40 -0.71 17.14
CA VAL A 37 19.09 -1.79 16.19
C VAL A 37 18.72 -1.22 14.82
N PHE A 38 17.89 -0.18 14.76
CA PHE A 38 17.55 0.49 13.50
C PHE A 38 18.77 1.10 12.80
N ALA A 39 19.71 1.68 13.53
CA ALA A 39 20.95 2.20 12.97
C ALA A 39 21.82 1.09 12.37
N VAL A 40 21.98 -0.02 13.09
CA VAL A 40 22.72 -1.20 12.59
C VAL A 40 22.06 -1.77 11.33
N ILE A 41 20.73 -1.86 11.30
CA ILE A 41 19.99 -2.35 10.14
C ILE A 41 20.09 -1.38 8.95
N GLU A 42 20.06 -0.07 9.19
CA GLU A 42 20.18 0.94 8.11
C GLU A 42 21.52 0.89 7.39
N ASP A 43 22.60 0.57 8.12
CA ASP A 43 23.96 0.46 7.58
C ASP A 43 24.25 -0.92 6.94
N GLU A 44 23.33 -1.87 7.04
CA GLU A 44 23.46 -3.22 6.50
C GLU A 44 22.69 -3.38 5.18
N SER A 45 23.29 -4.09 4.22
CA SER A 45 22.69 -4.37 2.91
C SER A 45 22.22 -5.82 2.78
N SER A 46 22.81 -6.73 3.57
CA SER A 46 22.45 -8.14 3.60
C SER A 46 21.15 -8.37 4.37
N ARG A 47 20.12 -8.80 3.63
CA ARG A 47 18.81 -9.15 4.21
C ARG A 47 18.91 -10.19 5.34
N LEU A 48 19.83 -11.14 5.23
CA LEU A 48 20.00 -12.19 6.25
C LEU A 48 20.55 -11.61 7.56
N ILE A 49 21.56 -10.73 7.47
CA ILE A 49 22.14 -10.08 8.67
C ILE A 49 21.11 -9.16 9.32
N ILE A 50 20.29 -8.46 8.53
CA ILE A 50 19.18 -7.65 9.04
C ILE A 50 18.18 -8.52 9.83
N GLN A 51 17.83 -9.69 9.30
CA GLN A 51 16.92 -10.63 9.95
C GLN A 51 17.51 -11.17 11.25
N ASP A 52 18.76 -11.61 11.23
CA ASP A 52 19.46 -12.13 12.41
C ASP A 52 19.57 -11.06 13.50
N THR A 53 19.92 -9.82 13.12
CA THR A 53 20.04 -8.69 14.05
C THR A 53 18.71 -8.38 14.73
N LEU A 54 17.60 -8.40 13.98
CA LEU A 54 16.28 -8.14 14.54
C LEU A 54 15.78 -9.32 15.39
N ALA A 55 16.06 -10.56 14.97
CA ALA A 55 15.76 -11.75 15.75
C ALA A 55 16.48 -11.73 17.10
N ASP A 56 17.75 -11.34 17.12
CA ASP A 56 18.56 -11.22 18.33
C ASP A 56 18.07 -10.13 19.30
N PHE A 57 17.56 -9.03 18.75
CA PHE A 57 16.87 -8.02 19.54
C PHE A 57 15.57 -8.57 20.13
N PHE A 58 14.72 -9.22 19.32
CA PHE A 58 13.47 -9.82 19.81
C PHE A 58 13.69 -10.88 20.87
N ARG A 59 14.74 -11.73 20.77
CA ARG A 59 15.12 -12.66 21.85
C ARG A 59 15.38 -11.93 23.17
N SER A 60 16.10 -10.81 23.11
CA SER A 60 16.36 -10.01 24.32
C SER A 60 15.05 -9.45 24.90
N VAL A 61 14.11 -9.02 24.06
CA VAL A 61 12.79 -8.56 24.49
C VAL A 61 11.95 -9.69 25.10
N ILE A 62 11.91 -10.87 24.47
CA ILE A 62 11.16 -12.04 24.95
C ILE A 62 11.67 -12.48 26.33
N GLU A 63 12.98 -12.50 26.53
CA GLU A 63 13.62 -12.95 27.77
C GLU A 63 13.53 -11.92 28.91
N LEU A 64 13.71 -10.63 28.60
CA LEU A 64 13.81 -9.59 29.63
C LEU A 64 12.48 -8.89 29.92
N THR A 65 11.69 -8.59 28.88
CA THR A 65 10.48 -7.75 28.99
C THR A 65 9.44 -8.14 27.91
N PRO A 66 8.88 -9.36 27.93
CA PRO A 66 8.03 -9.86 26.84
C PRO A 66 6.76 -9.02 26.58
N SER A 67 6.29 -8.24 27.57
CA SER A 67 5.17 -7.30 27.41
C SER A 67 5.43 -6.19 26.38
N ASP A 68 6.69 -5.86 26.10
CA ASP A 68 7.07 -4.80 25.16
C ASP A 68 7.26 -5.31 23.73
N LEU A 69 7.11 -6.61 23.48
CA LEU A 69 7.31 -7.22 22.15
C LEU A 69 6.38 -6.61 21.08
N VAL A 70 5.09 -6.44 21.40
CA VAL A 70 4.11 -5.88 20.45
C VAL A 70 4.43 -4.42 20.09
N PRO A 71 4.68 -3.51 21.06
CA PRO A 71 5.23 -2.19 20.79
C PRO A 71 6.49 -2.20 19.92
N CYS A 72 7.44 -3.10 20.18
CA CYS A 72 8.65 -3.24 19.35
C CYS A 72 8.29 -3.60 17.90
N ILE A 73 7.40 -4.58 17.68
CA ILE A 73 6.97 -5.01 16.34
C ILE A 73 6.32 -3.85 15.58
N TYR A 74 5.37 -3.14 16.18
CA TYR A 74 4.69 -2.02 15.51
C TYR A 74 5.63 -0.86 15.18
N LEU A 75 6.62 -0.56 16.04
CA LEU A 75 7.64 0.44 15.72
C LEU A 75 8.59 -0.01 14.60
N CYS A 76 8.85 -1.32 14.45
CA CYS A 76 9.56 -1.88 13.30
C CYS A 76 8.74 -1.79 12.00
N VAL A 77 7.43 -2.08 12.07
CA VAL A 77 6.51 -1.99 10.92
C VAL A 77 6.37 -0.54 10.46
N CYS A 78 6.22 0.39 11.40
CA CYS A 78 6.16 1.86 11.26
C CYS A 78 5.04 2.44 10.38
N THR A 79 4.49 1.70 9.43
CA THR A 79 3.42 2.18 8.52
C THR A 79 2.04 2.15 9.17
N GLU A 80 1.86 1.26 10.13
CA GLU A 80 0.63 1.06 10.91
C GLU A 80 1.01 0.83 12.37
N LEU A 81 0.14 1.28 13.28
CA LEU A 81 0.34 1.14 14.74
C LEU A 81 -0.71 0.25 15.40
N ALA A 82 -1.62 -0.28 14.60
CA ALA A 82 -2.69 -1.20 14.94
C ALA A 82 -2.97 -2.03 13.67
N PRO A 83 -3.78 -3.10 13.75
CA PRO A 83 -4.25 -3.79 12.55
C PRO A 83 -4.93 -2.83 11.57
N ALA A 84 -4.67 -2.98 10.27
CA ALA A 84 -5.15 -1.99 9.29
C ALA A 84 -6.68 -1.83 9.25
N TYR A 85 -7.43 -2.87 9.64
CA TYR A 85 -8.89 -2.84 9.73
C TYR A 85 -9.45 -1.99 10.89
N ASP A 86 -8.61 -1.57 11.84
CA ASP A 86 -8.98 -0.59 12.86
C ASP A 86 -8.91 0.85 12.34
N ASN A 87 -8.41 1.05 11.10
CA ASN A 87 -8.27 2.35 10.44
C ASN A 87 -7.48 3.39 11.26
N VAL A 88 -6.52 2.94 12.09
CA VAL A 88 -5.64 3.83 12.87
C VAL A 88 -4.49 4.32 12.00
N GLN A 89 -4.67 5.49 11.38
CA GLN A 89 -3.64 6.15 10.59
C GLN A 89 -2.86 7.17 11.43
N ILE A 90 -1.53 7.18 11.33
CA ILE A 90 -0.69 8.19 12.01
C ILE A 90 -1.12 9.60 11.57
N GLY A 91 -1.32 9.80 10.27
CA GLY A 91 -2.00 10.98 9.72
C GLY A 91 -1.26 12.31 9.99
N ILE A 92 0.07 12.30 10.08
CA ILE A 92 0.87 13.50 10.33
C ILE A 92 1.56 13.94 9.04
N GLY A 93 1.26 15.17 8.59
CA GLY A 93 1.96 15.80 7.48
C GLY A 93 3.31 16.40 7.89
N ASP A 94 4.23 16.51 6.93
CA ASP A 94 5.58 17.07 7.13
C ASP A 94 5.56 18.45 7.82
N ALA A 95 4.53 19.28 7.59
CA ALA A 95 4.41 20.61 8.20
C ALA A 95 4.33 20.57 9.74
N ILE A 96 3.59 19.61 10.31
CA ILE A 96 3.45 19.43 11.77
C ILE A 96 4.79 18.99 12.36
N LEU A 97 5.48 18.09 11.67
CA LEU A 97 6.79 17.59 12.09
C LEU A 97 7.85 18.70 12.04
N ILE A 98 7.90 19.48 10.95
CA ILE A 98 8.80 20.63 10.81
C ILE A 98 8.58 21.62 11.96
N LYS A 99 7.32 21.97 12.25
CA LYS A 99 6.97 22.85 13.37
C LYS A 99 7.43 22.25 14.72
N SER A 100 7.12 20.97 14.96
CA SER A 100 7.45 20.29 16.22
C SER A 100 8.96 20.16 16.43
N ILE A 101 9.73 19.87 15.38
CA ILE A 101 11.19 19.84 15.42
C ILE A 101 11.73 21.23 15.76
N GLY A 102 11.21 22.28 15.10
CA GLY A 102 11.61 23.65 15.40
C GLY A 102 11.41 24.02 16.87
N GLU A 103 10.20 23.78 17.39
CA GLU A 103 9.85 24.06 18.79
C GLU A 103 10.62 23.20 19.81
N ALA A 104 10.91 21.93 19.49
CA ALA A 104 11.71 21.04 20.34
C ALA A 104 13.19 21.41 20.35
N THR A 105 13.70 21.89 19.21
CA THR A 105 15.12 22.15 19.02
C THR A 105 15.51 23.62 19.26
N GLY A 106 14.53 24.50 19.44
CA GLY A 106 14.75 25.95 19.59
C GLY A 106 15.14 26.63 18.28
N THR A 107 14.75 26.04 17.14
CA THR A 107 15.04 26.54 15.79
C THR A 107 13.76 27.00 15.09
N THR A 108 13.89 27.81 14.02
CA THR A 108 12.71 28.27 13.28
C THR A 108 12.21 27.20 12.30
N PRO A 109 10.90 27.10 12.03
CA PRO A 109 10.37 26.17 11.02
C PRO A 109 10.97 26.35 9.63
N LYS A 110 11.32 27.59 9.26
CA LYS A 110 12.01 27.91 8.01
C LYS A 110 13.38 27.22 7.94
N PHE A 111 14.18 27.35 8.99
CA PHE A 111 15.49 26.69 9.07
C PHE A 111 15.39 25.16 8.96
N VAL A 112 14.40 24.54 9.64
CA VAL A 112 14.16 23.10 9.55
C VAL A 112 13.75 22.69 8.13
N LYS A 113 12.90 23.49 7.45
CA LYS A 113 12.51 23.26 6.06
C LYS A 113 13.70 23.33 5.10
N ASP A 114 14.57 24.31 5.27
CA ASP A 114 15.77 24.48 4.44
C ASP A 114 16.76 23.31 4.63
N LEU A 115 16.94 22.83 5.87
CA LEU A 115 17.71 21.62 6.15
C LEU A 115 17.06 20.37 5.55
N TYR A 116 15.74 20.28 5.58
CA TYR A 116 15.01 19.14 5.01
C TYR A 116 15.17 19.07 3.50
N GLN A 117 15.13 20.20 2.80
CA GLN A 117 15.40 20.24 1.36
C GLN A 117 16.81 19.73 1.04
N LYS A 118 17.82 20.11 1.84
CA LYS A 118 19.21 19.67 1.65
C LYS A 118 19.41 18.18 1.97
N GLN A 119 18.83 17.68 3.06
CA GLN A 119 19.06 16.31 3.54
C GLN A 119 18.06 15.27 2.99
N GLY A 120 16.89 15.70 2.50
CA GLY A 120 15.82 14.83 2.02
C GLY A 120 15.19 13.91 3.09
N ASP A 121 15.50 14.13 4.38
CA ASP A 121 15.09 13.27 5.50
C ASP A 121 14.87 14.08 6.80
N LEU A 122 13.61 14.20 7.24
CA LEU A 122 13.28 14.93 8.47
C LEU A 122 13.85 14.26 9.73
N GLY A 123 14.06 12.95 9.72
CA GLY A 123 14.70 12.25 10.84
C GLY A 123 16.14 12.68 11.01
N LYS A 124 16.91 12.73 9.92
CA LYS A 124 18.31 13.23 9.97
C LYS A 124 18.37 14.70 10.40
N VAL A 125 17.41 15.53 9.94
CA VAL A 125 17.30 16.93 10.38
C VAL A 125 17.02 17.01 11.88
N ALA A 126 16.11 16.19 12.40
CA ALA A 126 15.80 16.16 13.83
C ALA A 126 16.99 15.72 14.68
N GLN A 127 17.71 14.68 14.26
CA GLN A 127 18.95 14.24 14.90
C GLN A 127 20.01 15.33 14.93
N ALA A 128 20.30 15.94 13.76
CA ALA A 128 21.32 16.98 13.64
C ALA A 128 20.96 18.25 14.41
N SER A 129 19.67 18.57 14.51
CA SER A 129 19.19 19.71 15.29
C SER A 129 19.25 19.43 16.79
N ARG A 130 18.93 18.19 17.20
CA ARG A 130 18.97 17.76 18.60
C ARG A 130 20.39 17.67 19.15
N SER A 131 21.34 17.16 18.36
CA SER A 131 22.74 17.01 18.79
C SER A 131 23.45 18.35 19.00
N LYS A 132 23.01 19.42 18.31
CA LYS A 132 23.60 20.77 18.38
C LYS A 132 23.03 21.65 19.49
N GLN A 133 21.98 21.24 20.20
CA GLN A 133 21.43 22.06 21.29
C GLN A 133 22.43 22.18 22.43
N SER A 134 22.80 23.41 22.81
CA SER A 134 23.58 23.64 24.03
C SER A 134 22.72 23.25 25.24
N THR A 135 23.28 22.44 26.14
CA THR A 135 22.59 22.11 27.40
C THR A 135 22.86 23.24 28.38
N LEU A 136 22.00 24.25 28.41
CA LEU A 136 21.87 25.08 29.61
C LEU A 136 21.21 24.20 30.68
N MET A 137 21.99 23.34 31.34
CA MET A 137 21.53 22.66 32.55
C MET A 137 21.52 23.67 33.68
N THR A 138 20.39 24.38 33.81
CA THR A 138 19.88 24.75 35.13
C THR A 138 19.69 23.44 35.91
N PHE A 139 19.82 23.47 37.24
CA PHE A 139 19.84 22.35 38.19
C PHE A 139 18.60 21.39 38.20
N GLN A 140 17.88 21.23 37.09
CA GLN A 140 16.75 20.32 36.93
C GLN A 140 17.18 19.03 36.23
N THR A 141 16.98 17.94 36.94
CA THR A 141 17.02 16.51 36.56
C THR A 141 16.98 16.22 35.05
N LYS A 142 17.96 15.45 34.55
CA LYS A 142 17.94 14.86 33.20
C LYS A 142 16.59 14.16 32.97
N PRO A 143 15.89 14.41 31.84
CA PRO A 143 14.59 13.80 31.59
C PRO A 143 14.69 12.27 31.56
N LYS A 144 13.68 11.57 32.08
CA LYS A 144 13.62 10.11 32.08
C LYS A 144 13.76 9.57 30.65
N PRO A 145 14.67 8.61 30.39
CA PRO A 145 14.84 8.00 29.08
C PRO A 145 13.53 7.52 28.46
N LEU A 146 13.47 7.48 27.14
CA LEU A 146 12.30 6.97 26.42
C LEU A 146 12.27 5.44 26.50
N ALA A 147 11.10 4.89 26.83
CA ALA A 147 10.81 3.46 26.71
C ALA A 147 10.05 3.20 25.40
N VAL A 148 10.23 2.02 24.81
CA VAL A 148 9.56 1.60 23.58
C VAL A 148 8.04 1.68 23.74
N ALA A 149 7.49 1.13 24.83
CA ALA A 149 6.05 1.20 25.12
C ALA A 149 5.53 2.65 25.20
N HIS A 150 6.32 3.57 25.75
CA HIS A 150 5.94 4.98 25.83
C HIS A 150 5.88 5.64 24.44
N VAL A 151 6.91 5.40 23.61
CA VAL A 151 6.95 5.94 22.23
C VAL A 151 5.79 5.40 21.41
N TYR A 152 5.54 4.08 21.47
CA TYR A 152 4.43 3.43 20.79
C TYR A 152 3.07 4.01 21.23
N ASN A 153 2.82 4.09 22.54
CA ASN A 153 1.56 4.60 23.07
C ASN A 153 1.31 6.07 22.71
N ASP A 154 2.35 6.91 22.74
CA ASP A 154 2.24 8.30 22.30
C ASP A 154 1.96 8.41 20.79
N MET A 155 2.59 7.57 19.96
CA MET A 155 2.29 7.52 18.52
C MET A 155 0.85 7.04 18.26
N VAL A 156 0.36 6.03 18.97
CA VAL A 156 -1.04 5.57 18.89
C VAL A 156 -2.01 6.68 19.32
N LYS A 157 -1.68 7.39 20.40
CA LYS A 157 -2.46 8.53 20.88
C LYS A 157 -2.54 9.62 19.82
N ILE A 158 -1.41 9.98 19.20
CA ILE A 158 -1.37 10.94 18.10
C ILE A 158 -2.25 10.50 16.92
N ALA A 159 -2.19 9.21 16.55
CA ALA A 159 -2.97 8.64 15.46
C ALA A 159 -4.49 8.73 15.73
N LYS A 160 -4.92 8.45 16.97
CA LYS A 160 -6.34 8.47 17.37
C LYS A 160 -6.91 9.89 17.57
N MET A 161 -6.07 10.92 17.67
CA MET A 161 -6.52 12.29 17.91
C MET A 161 -7.13 12.94 16.65
N SER A 162 -8.35 13.43 16.79
CA SER A 162 -9.14 14.15 15.78
C SER A 162 -9.84 15.38 16.36
N GLY A 163 -10.47 16.20 15.51
CA GLY A 163 -11.26 17.37 15.94
C GLY A 163 -10.46 18.66 16.14
N ASN A 164 -11.16 19.69 16.64
CA ASN A 164 -10.59 21.02 16.88
C ASN A 164 -9.44 20.94 17.89
N ASN A 165 -8.36 21.69 17.65
CA ASN A 165 -7.14 21.72 18.50
C ASN A 165 -6.29 20.42 18.51
N SER A 166 -6.68 19.38 17.74
CA SER A 166 -5.90 18.14 17.64
C SER A 166 -4.48 18.41 17.15
N GLN A 167 -4.30 19.31 16.18
CA GLN A 167 -3.00 19.67 15.62
C GLN A 167 -2.00 20.20 16.65
N ALA A 168 -2.42 21.15 17.51
CA ALA A 168 -1.54 21.71 18.54
C ALA A 168 -1.17 20.67 19.59
N SER A 169 -2.12 19.82 19.95
CA SER A 169 -1.90 18.74 20.91
C SER A 169 -0.95 17.66 20.35
N LYS A 170 -1.07 17.34 19.05
CA LYS A 170 -0.10 16.47 18.34
C LYS A 170 1.30 17.07 18.37
N CYS A 171 1.46 18.36 18.04
CA CYS A 171 2.76 19.04 18.14
C CYS A 171 3.36 18.95 19.55
N SER A 172 2.55 19.14 20.59
CA SER A 172 3.00 19.09 21.99
C SER A 172 3.57 17.71 22.37
N ILE A 173 2.89 16.62 21.98
CA ILE A 173 3.36 15.25 22.24
C ILE A 173 4.66 14.99 21.46
N ILE A 174 4.71 15.32 20.17
CA ILE A 174 5.91 15.13 19.34
C ILE A 174 7.11 15.91 19.92
N LYS A 175 6.89 17.16 20.34
CA LYS A 175 7.89 17.98 21.01
C LYS A 175 8.41 17.28 22.27
N SER A 176 7.51 16.77 23.12
CA SER A 176 7.87 16.04 24.35
C SER A 176 8.74 14.82 24.05
N LEU A 177 8.40 14.03 23.03
CA LEU A 177 9.22 12.90 22.59
C LEU A 177 10.63 13.35 22.15
N VAL A 178 10.72 14.36 21.28
CA VAL A 178 12.00 14.84 20.73
C VAL A 178 12.89 15.46 21.83
N VAL A 179 12.32 16.18 22.78
CA VAL A 179 13.07 16.80 23.90
C VAL A 179 13.64 15.74 24.85
N ARG A 180 13.02 14.56 24.96
CA ARG A 180 13.49 13.44 25.79
C ARG A 180 14.50 12.53 25.10
N CYS A 181 14.61 12.61 23.76
CA CYS A 181 15.64 11.89 23.02
C CYS A 181 17.04 12.30 23.46
N ASP A 182 17.92 11.33 23.64
CA ASP A 182 19.31 11.56 23.98
C ASP A 182 20.07 12.18 22.80
N LYS A 183 20.91 13.17 23.10
CA LYS A 183 21.62 13.98 22.09
C LYS A 183 22.65 13.20 21.29
N LEU A 184 23.18 12.12 21.89
CA LEU A 184 24.19 11.25 21.30
C LEU A 184 23.60 10.02 20.59
N SER A 185 22.28 9.87 20.62
CA SER A 185 21.58 8.71 20.06
C SER A 185 20.90 9.02 18.72
N ASP A 186 20.48 7.96 18.03
CA ASP A 186 19.63 8.04 16.85
C ASP A 186 18.12 8.13 17.19
N GLU A 187 17.73 8.29 18.46
CA GLU A 187 16.31 8.24 18.86
C GLU A 187 15.47 9.30 18.13
N ALA A 188 15.93 10.56 18.08
CA ALA A 188 15.20 11.63 17.41
C ALA A 188 14.99 11.37 15.91
N LYS A 189 15.96 10.69 15.27
CA LYS A 189 15.87 10.28 13.86
C LYS A 189 14.72 9.31 13.66
N TYR A 190 14.67 8.25 14.46
CA TYR A 190 13.69 7.18 14.29
C TYR A 190 12.30 7.54 14.84
N VAL A 191 12.19 8.43 15.83
CA VAL A 191 10.89 8.98 16.25
C VAL A 191 10.24 9.73 15.08
N ILE A 192 10.98 10.65 14.45
CA ILE A 192 10.43 11.46 13.36
C ILE A 192 10.15 10.61 12.12
N ARG A 193 11.05 9.68 11.77
CA ARG A 193 10.80 8.74 10.67
C ARG A 193 9.61 7.82 10.93
N GLY A 194 9.43 7.35 12.17
CA GLY A 194 8.26 6.58 12.59
C GLY A 194 6.96 7.39 12.44
N LEU A 195 6.95 8.64 12.90
CA LEU A 195 5.81 9.55 12.73
C LEU A 195 5.50 9.90 11.26
N GLN A 196 6.49 9.83 10.36
CA GLN A 196 6.28 9.94 8.90
C GLN A 196 5.74 8.67 8.26
N GLY A 197 5.66 7.55 9.01
CA GLY A 197 5.37 6.23 8.46
C GLY A 197 6.46 5.70 7.53
N LYS A 198 7.70 6.16 7.69
CA LYS A 198 8.82 5.89 6.77
C LYS A 198 10.14 5.71 7.53
N LEU A 199 10.37 4.50 8.05
CA LEU A 199 11.59 4.19 8.83
C LEU A 199 12.89 4.20 7.99
N ARG A 200 12.80 3.88 6.69
CA ARG A 200 13.89 3.95 5.70
C ARG A 200 15.14 3.11 6.04
N ILE A 201 14.95 1.96 6.67
CA ILE A 201 16.05 1.06 7.07
C ILE A 201 16.13 -0.23 6.23
N GLY A 202 15.37 -0.34 5.13
CA GLY A 202 15.37 -1.56 4.29
C GLY A 202 14.67 -2.78 4.92
N LEU A 203 14.07 -2.62 6.10
CA LEU A 203 13.25 -3.64 6.74
C LEU A 203 11.85 -3.72 6.09
N ALA A 204 11.38 -4.94 5.82
CA ALA A 204 10.06 -5.21 5.26
C ALA A 204 9.29 -6.20 6.17
N GLY A 205 7.96 -6.21 6.09
CA GLY A 205 7.11 -7.08 6.93
C GLY A 205 7.49 -8.57 6.86
N GLN A 206 7.87 -9.07 5.68
CA GLN A 206 8.36 -10.46 5.53
C GLN A 206 9.65 -10.74 6.30
N SER A 207 10.52 -9.74 6.47
CA SER A 207 11.71 -9.87 7.32
C SER A 207 11.35 -9.82 8.81
N ILE A 208 10.32 -9.07 9.20
CA ILE A 208 9.81 -9.07 10.58
C ILE A 208 9.27 -10.45 10.95
N LEU A 209 8.43 -11.06 10.10
CA LEU A 209 7.91 -12.41 10.33
C LEU A 209 9.03 -13.46 10.43
N MET A 210 10.06 -13.36 9.57
CA MET A 210 11.24 -14.22 9.67
C MET A 210 11.99 -14.02 10.99
N SER A 211 12.21 -12.77 11.39
CA SER A 211 12.93 -12.44 12.61
C SER A 211 12.18 -12.92 13.86
N LEU A 212 10.86 -12.79 13.88
CA LEU A 212 10.01 -13.36 14.92
C LEU A 212 10.10 -14.88 14.96
N THR A 213 10.00 -15.54 13.80
CA THR A 213 10.14 -17.00 13.69
C THR A 213 11.46 -17.45 14.34
N GLN A 214 12.58 -16.88 13.90
CA GLN A 214 13.90 -17.21 14.43
C GLN A 214 14.08 -16.85 15.91
N ALA A 215 13.44 -15.78 16.39
CA ALA A 215 13.52 -15.37 17.79
C ALA A 215 12.88 -16.40 18.74
N PHE A 216 11.77 -17.01 18.31
CA PHE A 216 11.06 -18.04 19.09
C PHE A 216 11.59 -19.46 18.87
N MET A 217 12.29 -19.73 17.77
CA MET A 217 12.80 -21.06 17.46
C MET A 217 13.78 -21.58 18.53
N HIS A 218 13.70 -22.89 18.81
CA HIS A 218 14.59 -23.56 19.73
C HIS A 218 16.07 -23.48 19.27
N PRO A 219 17.04 -23.14 20.13
CA PRO A 219 18.45 -22.93 19.76
C PRO A 219 19.11 -24.07 18.97
N LYS A 220 18.66 -25.31 19.19
CA LYS A 220 19.16 -26.50 18.46
C LYS A 220 18.79 -26.49 16.97
N GLU A 221 17.70 -25.86 16.58
CA GLU A 221 17.19 -25.85 15.20
C GLU A 221 17.44 -24.52 14.48
N GLN A 222 17.83 -23.48 15.23
CA GLN A 222 18.08 -22.14 14.66
C GLN A 222 19.15 -22.15 13.55
N GLY A 223 20.09 -23.09 13.53
CA GLY A 223 21.10 -23.20 12.47
C GLY A 223 20.60 -23.90 11.19
N ASP A 224 19.45 -24.58 11.24
CA ASP A 224 18.96 -25.40 10.14
C ASP A 224 17.99 -24.62 9.24
N LYS A 225 18.40 -24.39 7.99
CA LYS A 225 17.61 -23.63 7.01
C LYS A 225 16.31 -24.31 6.62
N ALA A 226 16.24 -25.64 6.62
CA ALA A 226 15.02 -26.37 6.28
C ALA A 226 13.98 -26.22 7.39
N LEU A 227 14.41 -26.36 8.66
CA LEU A 227 13.55 -26.18 9.83
C LEU A 227 13.10 -24.73 9.99
N GLN A 228 13.97 -23.75 9.70
CA GLN A 228 13.57 -22.35 9.64
C GLN A 228 12.48 -22.11 8.59
N ALA A 229 12.60 -22.71 7.40
CA ALA A 229 11.61 -22.57 6.33
C ALA A 229 10.27 -23.22 6.70
N GLU A 230 10.30 -24.35 7.39
CA GLU A 230 9.12 -25.03 7.93
C GLU A 230 8.41 -24.18 8.98
N ALA A 231 9.11 -23.72 10.02
CA ALA A 231 8.56 -22.83 11.04
C ALA A 231 7.99 -21.54 10.42
N LEU A 232 8.72 -20.93 9.49
CA LEU A 232 8.29 -19.70 8.81
C LEU A 232 7.02 -19.91 8.00
N LYS A 233 6.83 -21.08 7.39
CA LYS A 233 5.61 -21.41 6.63
C LYS A 233 4.38 -21.29 7.54
N HIS A 234 4.47 -21.79 8.77
CA HIS A 234 3.40 -21.71 9.75
C HIS A 234 3.16 -20.28 10.25
N VAL A 235 4.21 -19.52 10.56
CA VAL A 235 4.09 -18.10 10.96
C VAL A 235 3.48 -17.25 9.85
N LYS A 236 3.91 -17.43 8.60
CA LYS A 236 3.33 -16.75 7.44
C LYS A 236 1.87 -17.11 7.25
N ARG A 237 1.52 -18.39 7.37
CA ARG A 237 0.14 -18.84 7.27
C ARG A 237 -0.74 -18.18 8.34
N ALA A 238 -0.30 -18.23 9.60
CA ALA A 238 -1.00 -17.61 10.73
C ALA A 238 -1.25 -16.11 10.49
N PHE A 239 -0.22 -15.36 10.07
CA PHE A 239 -0.38 -13.93 9.79
C PHE A 239 -1.21 -13.66 8.53
N SER A 240 -1.14 -14.49 7.50
CA SER A 240 -1.94 -14.30 6.30
C SER A 240 -3.42 -14.60 6.52
N GLU A 241 -3.74 -15.56 7.40
CA GLU A 241 -5.12 -15.89 7.80
C GLU A 241 -5.67 -14.93 8.85
N PHE A 242 -4.81 -14.37 9.70
CA PHE A 242 -5.15 -13.42 10.75
C PHE A 242 -4.07 -12.31 10.83
N PRO A 243 -4.17 -11.23 10.02
CA PRO A 243 -3.14 -10.18 9.88
C PRO A 243 -3.15 -9.21 11.06
N ASN A 244 -2.77 -9.71 12.24
CA ASN A 244 -2.69 -8.97 13.49
C ASN A 244 -1.43 -9.37 14.24
N TYR A 245 -0.49 -8.43 14.39
CA TYR A 245 0.78 -8.67 15.07
C TYR A 245 0.62 -8.91 16.58
N GLU A 246 -0.39 -8.31 17.22
CA GLU A 246 -0.66 -8.52 18.64
C GLU A 246 -1.11 -9.96 18.90
N VAL A 247 -2.05 -10.47 18.10
CA VAL A 247 -2.52 -11.86 18.20
C VAL A 247 -1.42 -12.85 17.80
N LEU A 248 -0.64 -12.56 16.76
CA LEU A 248 0.49 -13.41 16.39
C LEU A 248 1.54 -13.49 17.51
N ALA A 249 1.92 -12.35 18.09
CA ALA A 249 2.91 -12.29 19.15
C ALA A 249 2.44 -12.99 20.43
N SER A 250 1.18 -12.78 20.84
CA SER A 250 0.60 -13.45 22.01
C SER A 250 0.46 -14.96 21.81
N SER A 251 0.12 -15.41 20.60
CA SER A 251 0.06 -16.83 20.24
C SER A 251 1.44 -17.47 20.30
N LEU A 252 2.47 -16.83 19.73
CA LEU A 252 3.85 -17.28 19.81
C LEU A 252 4.34 -17.35 21.26
N LEU A 253 4.06 -16.33 22.08
CA LEU A 253 4.41 -16.33 23.52
C LEU A 253 3.69 -17.45 24.29
N THR A 254 2.44 -17.76 23.93
CA THR A 254 1.66 -18.84 24.54
C THR A 254 2.30 -20.20 24.25
N VAL A 255 2.61 -20.48 22.98
CA VAL A 255 3.31 -21.72 22.58
C VAL A 255 4.69 -21.77 23.24
N PHE A 256 5.45 -20.68 23.21
CA PHE A 256 6.78 -20.59 23.83
C PHE A 256 6.78 -20.83 25.33
N THR A 257 5.74 -20.38 26.06
CA THR A 257 5.64 -20.57 27.51
C THR A 257 5.18 -21.98 27.87
N ARG A 258 4.34 -22.61 27.04
CA ARG A 258 3.89 -23.99 27.23
C ARG A 258 5.03 -24.99 27.03
N GLU A 259 5.91 -24.70 26.08
CA GLU A 259 6.92 -25.65 25.62
C GLU A 259 8.30 -25.46 26.28
N ASN A 260 8.92 -26.58 26.66
CA ASN A 260 10.36 -26.70 27.01
C ASN A 260 10.93 -25.71 28.04
N ASP A 261 10.18 -25.32 29.08
CA ASP A 261 10.64 -24.34 30.09
C ASP A 261 11.19 -23.04 29.46
N GLN A 262 10.51 -22.50 28.43
CA GLN A 262 10.93 -21.27 27.73
C GLN A 262 12.29 -21.38 27.00
N LYS A 263 12.75 -22.58 26.67
CA LYS A 263 14.00 -22.78 25.89
C LYS A 263 13.82 -22.58 24.38
N GLY A 264 12.58 -22.39 23.92
CA GLY A 264 12.23 -22.17 22.51
C GLY A 264 11.28 -23.21 21.93
N VAL A 265 10.72 -22.87 20.76
CA VAL A 265 9.70 -23.63 20.02
C VAL A 265 10.38 -24.44 18.91
N PHE A 266 10.13 -25.76 18.86
CA PHE A 266 10.60 -26.58 17.75
C PHE A 266 9.78 -26.30 16.48
N ALA A 267 10.39 -26.46 15.30
CA ALA A 267 9.78 -26.13 14.01
C ALA A 267 8.42 -26.82 13.80
N SER A 268 8.30 -28.08 14.22
CA SER A 268 7.07 -28.86 14.15
C SER A 268 5.92 -28.32 15.00
N GLN A 269 6.22 -27.54 16.04
CA GLN A 269 5.23 -26.99 16.98
C GLN A 269 4.62 -25.67 16.50
N PHE A 270 5.26 -24.97 15.55
CA PHE A 270 4.69 -23.75 14.97
C PHE A 270 3.34 -24.00 14.28
N VAL A 271 3.01 -25.25 13.94
CA VAL A 271 1.68 -25.63 13.42
C VAL A 271 0.53 -25.27 14.36
N GLU A 272 0.79 -25.24 15.67
CA GLU A 272 -0.18 -24.92 16.72
C GLU A 272 -0.66 -23.47 16.66
N LEU A 273 0.06 -22.57 15.96
CA LEU A 273 -0.41 -21.22 15.70
C LEU A 273 -1.76 -21.19 14.97
N ALA A 274 -2.11 -22.25 14.24
CA ALA A 274 -3.41 -22.37 13.59
C ALA A 274 -4.59 -22.50 14.58
N GLU A 275 -4.34 -22.86 15.84
CA GLU A 275 -5.37 -22.90 16.89
C GLU A 275 -5.83 -21.48 17.27
N PHE A 276 -4.92 -20.51 17.19
CA PHE A 276 -5.16 -19.12 17.61
C PHE A 276 -5.40 -18.18 16.41
N CYS A 277 -4.66 -18.39 15.33
CA CYS A 277 -4.67 -17.56 14.12
C CYS A 277 -5.26 -18.34 12.95
N HIS A 278 -6.59 -18.34 12.84
CA HIS A 278 -7.32 -18.99 11.75
C HIS A 278 -8.39 -18.05 11.17
N LEU A 279 -8.87 -18.38 9.96
CA LEU A 279 -9.92 -17.63 9.27
C LEU A 279 -11.13 -17.45 10.19
N THR A 280 -11.44 -16.20 10.51
CA THR A 280 -12.52 -15.83 11.41
C THR A 280 -13.32 -14.69 10.80
N ALA A 281 -14.65 -14.84 10.71
CA ALA A 281 -15.53 -13.77 10.24
C ALA A 281 -15.35 -12.50 11.10
N GLY A 282 -15.29 -11.33 10.46
CA GLY A 282 -14.98 -10.05 11.11
C GLY A 282 -13.51 -9.65 11.16
N THR A 283 -12.57 -10.56 10.86
CA THR A 283 -11.13 -10.26 10.68
C THR A 283 -10.75 -10.52 9.21
N PRO A 284 -10.17 -9.54 8.49
CA PRO A 284 -9.84 -9.74 7.09
C PRO A 284 -8.69 -10.73 6.91
N VAL A 285 -8.69 -11.42 5.78
CA VAL A 285 -7.71 -12.41 5.36
C VAL A 285 -6.88 -11.83 4.22
N SER A 286 -5.58 -12.13 4.21
CA SER A 286 -4.70 -11.72 3.11
C SER A 286 -5.23 -12.20 1.76
N PRO A 287 -5.45 -11.30 0.79
CA PRO A 287 -5.98 -11.69 -0.50
C PRO A 287 -5.01 -12.62 -1.23
N MET A 288 -5.54 -13.63 -1.90
CA MET A 288 -4.79 -14.39 -2.89
C MET A 288 -4.39 -13.47 -4.06
N LEU A 289 -3.14 -13.55 -4.51
CA LEU A 289 -2.57 -12.69 -5.54
C LEU A 289 -2.30 -13.47 -6.82
N ALA A 290 -2.51 -12.83 -7.97
CA ALA A 290 -2.22 -13.43 -9.28
C ALA A 290 -0.84 -13.06 -9.83
N ARG A 291 -0.24 -13.96 -10.61
CA ARG A 291 0.96 -13.67 -11.41
C ARG A 291 0.59 -13.05 -12.76
N PRO A 292 1.25 -11.96 -13.18
CA PRO A 292 1.06 -11.41 -14.51
C PRO A 292 1.57 -12.40 -15.56
N THR A 293 0.80 -12.56 -16.63
CA THR A 293 1.13 -13.45 -17.75
C THR A 293 1.16 -12.66 -19.05
N LYS A 294 2.22 -12.82 -19.84
CA LYS A 294 2.45 -12.02 -21.05
C LYS A 294 1.82 -12.63 -22.29
N SER A 295 1.73 -13.95 -22.40
CA SER A 295 1.18 -14.65 -23.57
C SER A 295 0.25 -15.80 -23.19
N TYR A 296 -0.65 -16.17 -24.10
CA TYR A 296 -1.53 -17.34 -23.94
C TYR A 296 -0.73 -18.64 -23.83
N ALA A 297 0.37 -18.77 -24.58
CA ALA A 297 1.26 -19.92 -24.49
C ALA A 297 1.80 -20.14 -23.07
N MET A 298 2.12 -19.07 -22.33
CA MET A 298 2.55 -19.19 -20.93
C MET A 298 1.44 -19.70 -20.01
N VAL A 299 0.17 -19.38 -20.31
CA VAL A 299 -0.99 -19.89 -19.54
C VAL A 299 -1.09 -21.40 -19.74
N LEU A 300 -1.03 -21.85 -20.99
CA LEU A 300 -1.24 -23.25 -21.37
C LEU A 300 -0.05 -24.13 -21.01
N ASP A 301 1.18 -23.65 -21.23
CA ASP A 301 2.41 -24.30 -20.75
C ASP A 301 2.44 -24.43 -19.22
N ARG A 302 1.83 -23.49 -18.50
CA ARG A 302 1.77 -23.56 -17.04
C ARG A 302 0.73 -24.56 -16.55
N PHE A 303 -0.45 -24.58 -17.18
CA PHE A 303 -1.53 -25.45 -16.75
C PHE A 303 -1.41 -26.87 -17.29
N GLN A 304 -0.50 -27.17 -18.23
CA GLN A 304 -0.07 -28.54 -18.62
C GLN A 304 -1.20 -29.57 -18.69
N ALA A 305 -2.25 -29.28 -19.46
CA ALA A 305 -3.45 -30.11 -19.57
C ALA A 305 -4.26 -30.31 -18.26
N MET A 306 -4.24 -29.32 -17.37
CA MET A 306 -5.15 -29.24 -16.22
C MET A 306 -6.35 -28.33 -16.55
N PRO A 307 -7.57 -28.70 -16.15
CA PRO A 307 -8.73 -27.84 -16.25
C PRO A 307 -8.55 -26.53 -15.49
N PHE A 308 -8.93 -25.43 -16.12
CA PHE A 308 -8.88 -24.09 -15.52
C PHE A 308 -10.15 -23.31 -15.84
N THR A 309 -10.39 -22.24 -15.10
CA THR A 309 -11.48 -21.30 -15.36
C THR A 309 -10.91 -19.93 -15.66
N CYS A 310 -11.47 -19.28 -16.66
CA CYS A 310 -11.24 -17.88 -16.97
C CYS A 310 -12.39 -17.08 -16.37
N GLU A 311 -12.10 -16.10 -15.54
CA GLU A 311 -13.07 -15.15 -15.01
C GLU A 311 -12.77 -13.74 -15.51
N TYR A 312 -13.80 -12.93 -15.65
CA TYR A 312 -13.63 -11.51 -15.95
C TYR A 312 -12.81 -10.83 -14.85
N LYS A 313 -11.80 -10.06 -15.28
CA LYS A 313 -11.02 -9.19 -14.40
C LYS A 313 -11.68 -7.82 -14.36
N TYR A 314 -12.61 -7.67 -13.44
CA TYR A 314 -13.39 -6.44 -13.27
C TYR A 314 -12.50 -5.23 -12.86
N ASP A 315 -12.82 -4.05 -13.38
CA ASP A 315 -12.18 -2.77 -13.01
C ASP A 315 -12.94 -2.11 -11.85
N GLY A 316 -12.60 -2.50 -10.62
CA GLY A 316 -13.32 -2.04 -9.43
C GLY A 316 -12.43 -1.90 -8.20
N GLU A 317 -13.07 -2.04 -7.03
CA GLU A 317 -12.37 -2.17 -5.76
C GLU A 317 -12.63 -3.55 -5.18
N ARG A 318 -11.56 -4.34 -5.04
CA ARG A 318 -11.62 -5.62 -4.32
C ARG A 318 -12.14 -5.42 -2.91
N ALA A 319 -13.21 -6.12 -2.60
CA ALA A 319 -13.93 -6.08 -1.34
C ALA A 319 -14.04 -7.48 -0.76
N GLN A 320 -13.46 -7.65 0.43
CA GLN A 320 -13.69 -8.83 1.25
C GLN A 320 -14.88 -8.56 2.17
N ILE A 321 -16.00 -9.24 1.92
CA ILE A 321 -17.29 -8.99 2.56
C ILE A 321 -17.53 -10.08 3.62
N HIS A 322 -17.63 -9.68 4.88
CA HIS A 322 -17.83 -10.58 6.01
C HIS A 322 -19.25 -10.41 6.53
N ILE A 323 -20.00 -11.52 6.59
CA ILE A 323 -21.23 -11.62 7.37
C ILE A 323 -20.86 -12.25 8.71
N LEU A 324 -21.16 -11.56 9.81
CA LEU A 324 -20.86 -12.01 11.16
C LEU A 324 -22.06 -12.79 11.76
N PRO A 325 -21.84 -13.64 12.78
CA PRO A 325 -22.91 -14.42 13.44
C PRO A 325 -24.07 -13.59 13.99
N ASN A 326 -23.84 -12.32 14.32
CA ASN A 326 -24.86 -11.40 14.81
C ASN A 326 -25.62 -10.67 13.67
N GLY A 327 -25.31 -10.97 12.40
CA GLY A 327 -25.88 -10.30 11.23
C GLY A 327 -25.14 -9.05 10.78
N ASP A 328 -24.12 -8.58 11.51
CA ASP A 328 -23.33 -7.43 11.08
C ASP A 328 -22.55 -7.74 9.81
N ILE A 329 -22.41 -6.73 8.95
CA ILE A 329 -21.65 -6.82 7.70
C ILE A 329 -20.46 -5.88 7.76
N ARG A 330 -19.26 -6.44 7.56
CA ARG A 330 -18.01 -5.69 7.45
C ARG A 330 -17.40 -5.88 6.07
N ILE A 331 -16.86 -4.81 5.51
CA ILE A 331 -16.27 -4.79 4.17
C ILE A 331 -14.85 -4.28 4.31
N PHE A 332 -13.88 -5.08 3.87
CA PHE A 332 -12.47 -4.74 3.92
C PHE A 332 -11.89 -4.61 2.51
N SER A 333 -11.03 -3.61 2.31
CA SER A 333 -10.30 -3.43 1.06
C SER A 333 -9.18 -4.46 0.91
N ARG A 334 -8.56 -4.49 -0.26
CA ARG A 334 -7.35 -5.29 -0.55
C ARG A 334 -6.23 -5.14 0.50
N ASN A 335 -6.10 -3.96 1.12
CA ASN A 335 -5.07 -3.66 2.12
C ASN A 335 -5.61 -3.73 3.55
N PHE A 336 -6.72 -4.44 3.77
CA PHE A 336 -7.38 -4.62 5.06
C PHE A 336 -8.04 -3.37 5.64
N GLU A 337 -8.02 -2.23 4.95
CA GLU A 337 -8.73 -1.03 5.41
C GLU A 337 -10.23 -1.31 5.48
N ASN A 338 -10.87 -0.86 6.55
CA ASN A 338 -12.29 -1.06 6.73
C ASN A 338 -13.07 -0.02 5.91
N SER A 339 -13.67 -0.48 4.81
CA SER A 339 -14.47 0.29 3.86
C SER A 339 -15.98 0.19 4.12
N THR A 340 -16.39 -0.35 5.27
CA THR A 340 -17.80 -0.65 5.61
C THR A 340 -18.72 0.58 5.51
N GLU A 341 -18.24 1.77 5.92
CA GLU A 341 -19.03 3.02 5.87
C GLU A 341 -19.12 3.63 4.46
N ARG A 342 -18.26 3.20 3.53
CA ARG A 342 -18.25 3.67 2.15
C ARG A 342 -19.29 2.98 1.28
N PHE A 343 -19.71 1.77 1.68
CA PHE A 343 -20.54 0.88 0.88
C PHE A 343 -21.79 0.38 1.64
N PRO A 344 -22.70 1.28 2.07
CA PRO A 344 -23.93 0.87 2.74
C PRO A 344 -24.88 0.06 1.83
N ASP A 345 -24.87 0.34 0.53
CA ASP A 345 -25.63 -0.41 -0.47
C ASP A 345 -25.10 -1.82 -0.72
N VAL A 346 -23.78 -2.03 -0.68
CA VAL A 346 -23.17 -3.36 -0.72
C VAL A 346 -23.66 -4.23 0.44
N LYS A 347 -23.85 -3.66 1.63
CA LYS A 347 -24.43 -4.40 2.77
C LYS A 347 -25.84 -4.89 2.48
N LEU A 348 -26.67 -4.05 1.87
CA LEU A 348 -28.04 -4.42 1.52
C LEU A 348 -28.05 -5.50 0.43
N SER A 349 -27.25 -5.31 -0.62
CA SER A 349 -27.12 -6.27 -1.73
C SER A 349 -26.68 -7.65 -1.25
N ILE A 350 -25.64 -7.74 -0.42
CA ILE A 350 -25.15 -9.04 0.08
C ILE A 350 -26.12 -9.69 1.07
N ALA A 351 -26.80 -8.90 1.91
CA ALA A 351 -27.81 -9.41 2.84
C ALA A 351 -29.00 -10.04 2.07
N ASN A 352 -29.48 -9.35 1.04
CA ASN A 352 -30.56 -9.84 0.18
C ASN A 352 -30.14 -11.10 -0.58
N ALA A 353 -28.92 -11.12 -1.12
CA ALA A 353 -28.38 -12.29 -1.83
C ALA A 353 -28.28 -13.53 -0.91
N ALA A 354 -27.95 -13.33 0.37
CA ALA A 354 -27.82 -14.40 1.37
C ALA A 354 -29.17 -14.80 2.01
N ALA A 355 -30.23 -14.02 1.86
CA ALA A 355 -31.47 -14.13 2.66
C ALA A 355 -32.20 -15.48 2.58
N LYS A 356 -32.07 -16.23 1.47
CA LYS A 356 -32.74 -17.52 1.29
C LYS A 356 -31.90 -18.71 1.73
N ALA A 357 -30.65 -18.49 2.11
CA ALA A 357 -29.76 -19.53 2.58
C ALA A 357 -29.57 -19.40 4.11
N ASN A 358 -29.34 -20.52 4.79
CA ASN A 358 -28.96 -20.55 6.21
C ASN A 358 -27.51 -20.06 6.40
N VAL A 359 -27.17 -18.88 5.89
CA VAL A 359 -25.85 -18.25 6.05
C VAL A 359 -25.85 -17.52 7.38
N THR A 360 -25.20 -18.10 8.39
CA THR A 360 -25.02 -17.47 9.70
C THR A 360 -23.77 -16.61 9.75
N SER A 361 -22.72 -17.01 9.03
CA SER A 361 -21.47 -16.25 8.95
C SER A 361 -20.70 -16.65 7.70
N CYS A 362 -20.11 -15.68 6.98
CA CYS A 362 -19.30 -16.01 5.82
C CYS A 362 -18.23 -14.95 5.52
N ILE A 363 -17.29 -15.31 4.64
CA ILE A 363 -16.30 -14.40 4.06
C ILE A 363 -16.33 -14.58 2.54
N VAL A 364 -16.85 -13.58 1.83
CA VAL A 364 -16.95 -13.52 0.37
C VAL A 364 -15.82 -12.63 -0.17
N ASP A 365 -15.11 -13.09 -1.19
CA ASP A 365 -14.13 -12.30 -1.94
C ASP A 365 -14.78 -11.86 -3.25
N ALA A 366 -14.85 -10.55 -3.46
CA ALA A 366 -15.59 -9.95 -4.57
C ALA A 366 -14.89 -8.69 -5.11
N GLU A 367 -15.28 -8.29 -6.30
CA GLU A 367 -14.99 -6.95 -6.83
C GLU A 367 -16.25 -6.09 -6.75
N VAL A 368 -16.15 -4.90 -6.16
CA VAL A 368 -17.23 -3.91 -6.19
C VAL A 368 -16.98 -2.96 -7.34
N VAL A 369 -17.91 -2.89 -8.29
CA VAL A 369 -17.74 -2.17 -9.56
C VAL A 369 -18.85 -1.14 -9.70
N ALA A 370 -18.52 0.05 -10.20
CA ALA A 370 -19.53 1.07 -10.50
C ALA A 370 -20.41 0.61 -11.67
N VAL A 371 -21.72 0.79 -11.56
CA VAL A 371 -22.66 0.40 -12.62
C VAL A 371 -23.67 1.51 -12.85
N ASP A 372 -24.13 1.62 -14.10
CA ASP A 372 -25.31 2.40 -14.44
C ASP A 372 -26.56 1.56 -14.12
N LYS A 373 -27.45 2.07 -13.26
CA LYS A 373 -28.66 1.34 -12.85
C LYS A 373 -29.67 1.14 -13.98
N THR A 374 -29.70 2.05 -14.95
CA THR A 374 -30.68 2.03 -16.03
C THR A 374 -30.28 1.02 -17.10
N THR A 375 -28.99 1.00 -17.45
CA THR A 375 -28.46 0.15 -18.53
C THR A 375 -27.80 -1.14 -18.03
N ASN A 376 -27.56 -1.26 -16.72
CA ASN A 376 -26.74 -2.29 -16.08
C ASN A 376 -25.33 -2.42 -16.68
N GLN A 377 -24.83 -1.34 -17.31
CA GLN A 377 -23.47 -1.32 -17.85
C GLN A 377 -22.45 -0.99 -16.75
N ARG A 378 -21.29 -1.64 -16.84
CA ARG A 378 -20.16 -1.38 -15.93
C ARG A 378 -19.49 -0.05 -16.30
N LEU A 379 -19.20 0.75 -15.29
CA LEU A 379 -18.56 2.04 -15.40
C LEU A 379 -17.09 1.95 -14.94
N PRO A 380 -16.19 2.83 -15.44
CA PRO A 380 -14.78 2.80 -15.08
C PRO A 380 -14.52 3.02 -13.58
N PHE A 381 -13.40 2.49 -13.07
CA PHE A 381 -12.99 2.67 -11.67
C PHE A 381 -12.92 4.14 -11.24
N GLN A 382 -12.64 5.07 -12.15
CA GLN A 382 -12.61 6.50 -11.83
C GLN A 382 -13.96 6.98 -11.26
N VAL A 383 -15.07 6.51 -11.83
CA VAL A 383 -16.42 6.82 -11.34
C VAL A 383 -16.59 6.27 -9.92
N LEU A 384 -16.18 5.02 -9.66
CA LEU A 384 -16.20 4.41 -8.33
C LEU A 384 -15.35 5.20 -7.31
N SER A 385 -14.21 5.74 -7.74
CA SER A 385 -13.28 6.49 -6.90
C SER A 385 -13.84 7.82 -6.40
N THR A 386 -14.87 8.37 -7.07
CA THR A 386 -15.57 9.59 -6.63
C THR A 386 -16.46 9.36 -5.42
N ARG A 387 -16.79 8.09 -5.08
CA ARG A 387 -17.60 7.79 -3.90
C ARG A 387 -16.92 8.30 -2.63
N PRO A 388 -17.64 9.01 -1.75
CA PRO A 388 -17.07 9.52 -0.51
C PRO A 388 -16.67 8.38 0.42
N ARG A 389 -15.57 8.54 1.16
CA ARG A 389 -15.08 7.51 2.10
C ARG A 389 -16.06 7.21 3.24
N LYS A 390 -16.90 8.17 3.58
CA LYS A 390 -17.99 8.03 4.55
C LYS A 390 -19.24 8.66 3.94
N VAL A 391 -20.27 7.85 3.73
CA VAL A 391 -21.58 8.35 3.30
C VAL A 391 -22.27 8.93 4.52
N GLN A 392 -22.59 10.23 4.51
CA GLN A 392 -23.43 10.82 5.56
C GLN A 392 -24.81 10.17 5.48
N THR A 393 -25.17 9.39 6.51
CA THR A 393 -26.52 8.87 6.67
C THR A 393 -27.27 9.89 7.50
N THR A 394 -28.04 10.77 6.86
CA THR A 394 -28.90 11.70 7.58
C THR A 394 -30.01 10.88 8.25
N VAL A 395 -30.04 10.87 9.59
CA VAL A 395 -31.01 10.14 10.40
C VAL A 395 -32.29 10.97 10.48
N PHE A 396 -33.02 11.08 9.38
CA PHE A 396 -34.43 11.49 9.42
C PHE A 396 -35.18 10.65 8.40
N ALA A 397 -36.08 9.81 8.92
CA ALA A 397 -37.14 9.03 8.27
C ALA A 397 -37.00 8.81 6.75
N GLU A 398 -36.88 7.52 6.38
CA GLU A 398 -36.77 6.94 5.03
C GLU A 398 -35.32 6.76 4.53
N PHE A 399 -34.94 5.48 4.36
CA PHE A 399 -33.60 5.02 3.95
C PHE A 399 -33.31 5.31 2.48
N THR A 400 -33.30 6.56 2.05
CA THR A 400 -32.74 6.96 0.76
C THR A 400 -31.31 7.43 0.98
N PHE A 401 -30.37 6.49 0.90
CA PHE A 401 -28.98 6.85 0.73
C PHE A 401 -28.86 7.64 -0.58
N GLU A 402 -28.43 8.89 -0.54
CA GLU A 402 -28.16 9.67 -1.76
C GLU A 402 -26.83 9.20 -2.38
N ILE A 403 -26.84 7.94 -2.83
CA ILE A 403 -25.71 7.27 -3.48
C ILE A 403 -25.75 7.68 -4.95
N LYS A 404 -24.90 8.63 -5.31
CA LYS A 404 -24.81 9.15 -6.68
C LYS A 404 -24.29 8.11 -7.68
N VAL A 405 -23.30 7.33 -7.29
CA VAL A 405 -22.68 6.30 -8.13
C VAL A 405 -23.20 4.96 -7.65
N ALA A 406 -23.94 4.18 -8.43
CA ALA A 406 -24.39 2.84 -8.02
C ALA A 406 -23.27 1.79 -8.18
N VAL A 407 -23.35 0.67 -7.46
CA VAL A 407 -22.37 -0.43 -7.57
C VAL A 407 -23.04 -1.80 -7.61
N CYS A 408 -22.37 -2.74 -8.27
CA CYS A 408 -22.67 -4.16 -8.26
C CYS A 408 -21.53 -4.95 -7.59
N ILE A 409 -21.87 -6.00 -6.85
CA ILE A 409 -20.93 -6.96 -6.28
C ILE A 409 -20.71 -8.08 -7.29
N TYR A 410 -19.48 -8.27 -7.75
CA TYR A 410 -19.08 -9.43 -8.55
C TYR A 410 -18.30 -10.41 -7.67
N ALA A 411 -19.01 -11.37 -7.09
CA ALA A 411 -18.44 -12.36 -6.18
C ALA A 411 -17.72 -13.47 -6.94
N PHE A 412 -16.45 -13.74 -6.57
CA PHE A 412 -15.61 -14.72 -7.26
C PHE A 412 -15.05 -15.82 -6.34
N ASP A 413 -15.11 -15.66 -5.01
CA ASP A 413 -14.71 -16.72 -4.08
C ASP A 413 -15.49 -16.66 -2.74
N LEU A 414 -15.55 -17.80 -2.04
CA LEU A 414 -16.17 -17.94 -0.71
C LEU A 414 -15.18 -18.67 0.21
N LEU A 415 -14.56 -17.93 1.12
CA LEU A 415 -13.42 -18.41 1.91
C LEU A 415 -13.85 -19.14 3.19
N PHE A 416 -14.98 -18.72 3.76
CA PHE A 416 -15.49 -19.20 5.04
C PHE A 416 -17.01 -19.21 5.01
N LEU A 417 -17.63 -20.25 5.58
CA LEU A 417 -19.07 -20.39 5.70
C LEU A 417 -19.41 -21.13 7.00
N ASN A 418 -20.32 -20.56 7.78
CA ASN A 418 -20.93 -21.14 8.98
C ASN A 418 -19.93 -21.82 9.93
N GLY A 419 -18.83 -21.14 10.23
CA GLY A 419 -17.81 -21.62 11.16
C GLY A 419 -16.66 -22.43 10.54
N LYS A 420 -16.67 -22.70 9.22
CA LYS A 420 -15.67 -23.58 8.58
C LYS A 420 -15.07 -22.98 7.30
N PRO A 421 -13.76 -23.17 7.06
CA PRO A 421 -13.16 -22.92 5.75
C PRO A 421 -13.66 -23.95 4.72
N LEU A 422 -13.73 -23.55 3.45
CA LEU A 422 -14.33 -24.36 2.39
C LEU A 422 -13.27 -24.97 1.45
N GLN A 423 -13.46 -26.24 1.10
CA GLN A 423 -12.70 -26.90 0.03
C GLN A 423 -13.34 -26.63 -1.35
N ALA A 424 -14.64 -26.91 -1.51
CA ALA A 424 -15.42 -26.67 -2.73
C ALA A 424 -16.03 -25.25 -2.76
N ARG A 425 -15.18 -24.23 -2.83
CA ARG A 425 -15.55 -22.82 -2.58
C ARG A 425 -16.56 -22.27 -3.60
N ARG A 426 -16.35 -22.53 -4.90
CA ARG A 426 -17.19 -22.01 -5.99
C ARG A 426 -18.60 -22.60 -5.98
N GLU A 427 -18.72 -23.90 -5.71
CA GLU A 427 -20.03 -24.56 -5.61
C GLU A 427 -20.82 -24.04 -4.40
N ALA A 428 -20.15 -23.88 -3.26
CA ALA A 428 -20.75 -23.29 -2.07
C ALA A 428 -21.18 -21.83 -2.32
N LEU A 429 -20.38 -21.03 -3.00
CA LEU A 429 -20.74 -19.66 -3.39
C LEU A 429 -22.02 -19.64 -4.25
N LYS A 430 -22.05 -20.46 -5.31
CA LYS A 430 -23.20 -20.55 -6.23
C LYS A 430 -24.46 -21.10 -5.56
N GLY A 431 -24.31 -22.01 -4.61
CA GLY A 431 -25.44 -22.62 -3.90
C GLY A 431 -26.04 -21.75 -2.81
N MET A 432 -25.26 -20.88 -2.17
CA MET A 432 -25.69 -20.10 -1.00
C MET A 432 -26.18 -18.70 -1.32
N PHE A 433 -25.85 -18.14 -2.49
CA PHE A 433 -26.19 -16.76 -2.84
C PHE A 433 -27.08 -16.68 -4.06
N GLN A 434 -28.03 -15.75 -4.05
CA GLN A 434 -28.92 -15.49 -5.17
C GLN A 434 -28.47 -14.31 -6.01
N VAL A 435 -28.39 -14.53 -7.33
CA VAL A 435 -28.02 -13.50 -8.30
C VAL A 435 -29.16 -12.50 -8.44
N THR A 436 -28.83 -11.21 -8.33
CA THR A 436 -29.69 -10.08 -8.65
C THR A 436 -28.91 -9.14 -9.57
N PRO A 437 -29.27 -9.07 -10.87
CA PRO A 437 -28.56 -8.24 -11.85
C PRO A 437 -28.39 -6.79 -11.38
N GLY A 438 -27.19 -6.25 -11.53
CA GLY A 438 -26.84 -4.89 -11.13
C GLY A 438 -26.70 -4.66 -9.61
N SER A 439 -26.81 -5.71 -8.80
CA SER A 439 -26.68 -5.64 -7.34
C SER A 439 -25.70 -6.68 -6.79
N PHE A 440 -25.96 -7.96 -7.03
CA PHE A 440 -25.09 -9.07 -6.66
C PHE A 440 -25.07 -10.11 -7.78
N GLU A 441 -23.90 -10.31 -8.36
CA GLU A 441 -23.65 -11.24 -9.45
C GLU A 441 -22.43 -12.10 -9.14
N PHE A 442 -22.37 -13.30 -9.72
CA PHE A 442 -21.12 -14.06 -9.72
C PHE A 442 -20.21 -13.53 -10.81
N ALA A 443 -18.90 -13.64 -10.60
CA ALA A 443 -17.95 -13.36 -11.67
C ALA A 443 -18.26 -14.21 -12.91
N THR A 444 -18.42 -13.55 -14.05
CA THR A 444 -18.61 -14.19 -15.35
C THR A 444 -17.40 -15.08 -15.61
N SER A 445 -17.65 -16.36 -15.82
CA SER A 445 -16.62 -17.38 -15.88
C SER A 445 -16.82 -18.35 -17.03
N LEU A 446 -15.73 -18.73 -17.69
CA LEU A 446 -15.66 -19.78 -18.69
C LEU A 446 -14.74 -20.90 -18.21
N ASP A 447 -15.28 -22.10 -18.07
CA ASP A 447 -14.49 -23.28 -17.69
C ASP A 447 -13.91 -23.93 -18.94
N VAL A 448 -12.60 -24.15 -18.93
CA VAL A 448 -11.84 -24.77 -20.01
C VAL A 448 -11.33 -26.12 -19.54
N ALA A 449 -11.72 -27.20 -20.23
CA ALA A 449 -11.34 -28.55 -19.87
C ALA A 449 -9.82 -28.77 -19.99
N ASN A 450 -9.21 -28.21 -21.04
CA ASN A 450 -7.76 -28.21 -21.29
C ASN A 450 -7.18 -29.62 -21.12
N THR A 451 -7.66 -30.56 -21.93
CA THR A 451 -7.22 -31.95 -21.93
C THR A 451 -5.97 -32.15 -22.78
N LYS A 452 -5.29 -33.29 -22.64
CA LYS A 452 -4.09 -33.60 -23.45
C LYS A 452 -4.40 -33.77 -24.94
N ASP A 453 -5.65 -34.02 -25.27
CA ASP A 453 -6.13 -34.22 -26.64
C ASP A 453 -6.65 -32.91 -27.26
N ASP A 454 -6.74 -31.83 -26.47
CA ASP A 454 -7.19 -30.53 -26.96
C ASP A 454 -6.10 -29.88 -27.81
N ASP A 455 -6.50 -29.37 -28.98
CA ASP A 455 -5.60 -28.58 -29.80
C ASP A 455 -5.31 -27.22 -29.14
N MET A 456 -4.03 -26.86 -29.10
CA MET A 456 -3.53 -25.64 -28.46
C MET A 456 -4.14 -24.39 -29.09
N GLU A 457 -4.25 -24.36 -30.42
CA GLU A 457 -4.76 -23.21 -31.16
C GLU A 457 -6.25 -22.98 -30.86
N SER A 458 -7.05 -24.05 -30.87
CA SER A 458 -8.46 -23.99 -30.49
C SER A 458 -8.68 -23.48 -29.05
N THR A 459 -7.85 -23.92 -28.11
CA THR A 459 -7.94 -23.47 -26.70
C THR A 459 -7.57 -22.00 -26.57
N VAL A 460 -6.53 -21.55 -27.28
CA VAL A 460 -6.16 -20.13 -27.32
C VAL A 460 -7.29 -19.29 -27.91
N GLU A 461 -7.93 -19.75 -28.97
CA GLU A 461 -9.02 -19.02 -29.62
C GLU A 461 -10.23 -18.85 -28.68
N ILE A 462 -10.62 -19.91 -27.96
CA ILE A 462 -11.68 -19.85 -26.95
C ILE A 462 -11.37 -18.80 -25.87
N VAL A 463 -10.14 -18.81 -25.34
CA VAL A 463 -9.71 -17.84 -24.32
C VAL A 463 -9.61 -16.42 -24.87
N ARG A 464 -9.16 -16.26 -26.13
CA ARG A 464 -9.06 -14.97 -26.82
C ARG A 464 -10.44 -14.35 -27.03
N ASN A 465 -11.41 -15.11 -27.54
CA ASN A 465 -12.78 -14.64 -27.75
C ASN A 465 -13.39 -14.19 -26.41
N PHE A 466 -13.19 -14.96 -25.34
CA PHE A 466 -13.66 -14.59 -24.01
C PHE A 466 -12.96 -13.35 -23.44
N LEU A 467 -11.69 -13.12 -23.77
CA LEU A 467 -10.98 -11.89 -23.41
C LEU A 467 -11.57 -10.67 -24.15
N GLU A 468 -11.87 -10.80 -25.44
CA GLU A 468 -12.49 -9.74 -26.25
C GLU A 468 -13.89 -9.39 -25.74
N GLU A 469 -14.69 -10.38 -25.36
CA GLU A 469 -15.98 -10.18 -24.69
C GLU A 469 -15.83 -9.45 -23.35
N ALA A 470 -14.84 -9.83 -22.53
CA ALA A 470 -14.56 -9.16 -21.25
C ALA A 470 -14.24 -7.68 -21.44
N VAL A 471 -13.41 -7.36 -22.44
CA VAL A 471 -12.95 -6.00 -22.74
C VAL A 471 -14.07 -5.15 -23.32
N THR A 472 -14.84 -5.70 -24.26
CA THR A 472 -16.07 -5.06 -24.78
C THR A 472 -17.06 -4.79 -23.64
N GLY A 473 -17.02 -5.63 -22.61
CA GLY A 473 -17.76 -5.44 -21.37
C GLY A 473 -17.09 -4.55 -20.33
N ASN A 474 -16.15 -3.65 -20.66
CA ASN A 474 -15.45 -2.77 -19.70
C ASN A 474 -14.73 -3.51 -18.55
N CYS A 475 -14.11 -4.65 -18.82
CA CYS A 475 -13.21 -5.33 -17.87
C CYS A 475 -11.74 -5.14 -18.25
N GLU A 476 -10.82 -5.23 -17.29
CA GLU A 476 -9.36 -5.03 -17.51
C GLU A 476 -8.71 -6.21 -18.26
N GLY A 477 -9.38 -7.36 -18.30
CA GLY A 477 -8.90 -8.59 -18.93
C GLY A 477 -9.46 -9.85 -18.28
N LEU A 478 -8.62 -10.88 -18.13
CA LEU A 478 -9.01 -12.16 -17.54
C LEU A 478 -8.16 -12.55 -16.33
N MET A 479 -8.83 -13.16 -15.35
CA MET A 479 -8.23 -13.94 -14.27
C MET A 479 -8.31 -15.42 -14.63
N VAL A 480 -7.18 -16.12 -14.70
CA VAL A 480 -7.15 -17.56 -15.02
C VAL A 480 -6.80 -18.34 -13.77
N LYS A 481 -7.65 -19.29 -13.36
CA LYS A 481 -7.54 -20.02 -12.09
C LYS A 481 -7.60 -21.53 -12.31
N THR A 482 -6.80 -22.30 -11.59
CA THR A 482 -6.94 -23.77 -11.55
C THR A 482 -8.28 -24.18 -10.93
N LEU A 483 -8.94 -25.22 -11.47
CA LEU A 483 -10.26 -25.67 -11.03
C LEU A 483 -10.23 -26.77 -9.97
N SER A 484 -9.50 -27.86 -10.22
CA SER A 484 -9.52 -29.08 -9.39
C SER A 484 -8.16 -29.36 -8.77
N THR A 485 -7.13 -29.46 -9.59
CA THR A 485 -5.75 -29.72 -9.16
C THR A 485 -5.13 -28.42 -8.66
N GLU A 486 -4.54 -28.44 -7.45
CA GLU A 486 -3.89 -27.27 -6.87
C GLU A 486 -4.80 -26.01 -6.73
N ALA A 487 -6.11 -26.17 -6.51
CA ALA A 487 -7.09 -25.07 -6.50
C ALA A 487 -7.37 -24.44 -5.10
N THR A 488 -6.47 -24.67 -4.12
CA THR A 488 -6.64 -24.11 -2.77
C THR A 488 -6.44 -22.59 -2.73
N TYR A 489 -7.17 -21.91 -1.85
CA TYR A 489 -6.94 -20.49 -1.55
C TYR A 489 -5.70 -20.37 -0.66
N GLU A 490 -4.72 -19.60 -1.10
CA GLU A 490 -3.45 -19.41 -0.38
C GLU A 490 -3.25 -17.93 -0.05
N PRO A 491 -3.66 -17.50 1.15
CA PRO A 491 -3.57 -16.11 1.58
C PRO A 491 -2.15 -15.53 1.45
N ALA A 492 -2.05 -14.31 0.91
CA ALA A 492 -0.80 -13.58 0.60
C ALA A 492 0.15 -14.27 -0.39
N ASN A 493 -0.18 -15.44 -0.94
CA ASN A 493 0.68 -16.11 -1.90
C ASN A 493 0.44 -15.57 -3.32
N ARG A 494 1.53 -15.23 -4.01
CA ARG A 494 1.51 -15.00 -5.46
C ARG A 494 1.84 -16.32 -6.15
N SER A 495 0.92 -17.26 -6.03
CA SER A 495 1.07 -18.59 -6.59
C SER A 495 0.88 -18.57 -8.10
N HIS A 496 1.21 -19.68 -8.75
CA HIS A 496 0.88 -19.90 -10.16
C HIS A 496 -0.54 -20.43 -10.37
N LYS A 497 -1.31 -20.57 -9.29
CA LYS A 497 -2.70 -21.06 -9.34
C LYS A 497 -3.61 -20.02 -9.97
N TRP A 498 -3.31 -18.74 -9.74
CA TRP A 498 -4.01 -17.60 -10.30
C TRP A 498 -3.06 -16.80 -11.20
N LEU A 499 -3.43 -16.68 -12.46
CA LEU A 499 -2.76 -15.86 -13.45
C LEU A 499 -3.66 -14.68 -13.81
N LYS A 500 -3.07 -13.57 -14.22
CA LYS A 500 -3.80 -12.47 -14.83
C LYS A 500 -3.25 -12.18 -16.21
N LYS A 501 -4.15 -12.05 -17.18
CA LYS A 501 -3.86 -11.57 -18.52
C LYS A 501 -4.63 -10.27 -18.68
N ASP A 502 -3.90 -9.16 -18.53
CA ASP A 502 -4.42 -7.84 -18.83
C ASP A 502 -4.52 -7.74 -20.37
N TYR A 503 -5.60 -7.14 -20.90
CA TYR A 503 -5.78 -6.99 -22.35
C TYR A 503 -4.71 -6.08 -22.98
N LEU A 504 -4.28 -5.10 -22.20
CA LEU A 504 -3.45 -4.00 -22.66
C LEU A 504 -1.98 -4.40 -22.75
N ASP A 505 -1.47 -4.50 -23.97
CA ASP A 505 -0.10 -4.08 -24.28
C ASP A 505 -0.07 -2.52 -24.27
N GLY A 506 -0.33 -1.91 -23.10
CA GLY A 506 -0.40 -0.44 -22.93
C GLY A 506 -1.52 0.25 -23.71
N ILE A 507 -1.42 1.59 -23.85
CA ILE A 507 -2.28 2.44 -24.69
C ILE A 507 -2.13 2.17 -26.22
N GLY A 508 -1.48 1.07 -26.61
CA GLY A 508 -0.99 0.82 -27.97
C GLY A 508 0.26 1.67 -28.27
N ASP A 509 0.08 2.99 -28.33
CA ASP A 509 1.12 3.95 -28.76
C ASP A 509 1.75 4.73 -27.59
N SER A 510 3.08 4.78 -27.50
CA SER A 510 3.77 5.63 -26.52
C SER A 510 3.58 7.13 -26.81
N THR A 511 3.59 7.96 -25.76
CA THR A 511 3.57 9.42 -25.87
C THR A 511 4.96 10.02 -25.72
N ASP A 512 5.29 11.04 -26.51
CA ASP A 512 6.53 11.81 -26.41
C ASP A 512 6.29 13.10 -25.63
N LEU A 513 6.87 13.23 -24.43
CA LEU A 513 6.56 14.30 -23.49
C LEU A 513 7.81 15.09 -23.06
N VAL A 514 7.63 16.37 -22.74
CA VAL A 514 8.70 17.31 -22.40
C VAL A 514 8.82 17.47 -20.89
N PRO A 515 10.01 17.28 -20.28
CA PRO A 515 10.24 17.63 -18.88
C PRO A 515 10.26 19.14 -18.68
N VAL A 516 9.32 19.66 -17.88
CA VAL A 516 9.18 21.10 -17.59
C VAL A 516 9.51 21.45 -16.13
N GLY A 517 9.66 20.45 -15.26
CA GLY A 517 10.10 20.65 -13.89
C GLY A 517 10.43 19.34 -13.16
N ALA A 518 10.92 19.44 -11.93
CA ALA A 518 11.31 18.30 -11.10
C ALA A 518 10.96 18.45 -9.63
N PHE A 519 10.97 17.33 -8.93
CA PHE A 519 10.83 17.21 -7.49
C PHE A 519 12.09 16.59 -6.91
N TYR A 520 12.67 17.18 -5.86
CA TYR A 520 13.85 16.63 -5.22
C TYR A 520 13.57 15.23 -4.67
N GLY A 521 14.52 14.32 -4.93
CA GLY A 521 14.42 12.96 -4.45
C GLY A 521 14.52 12.89 -2.93
N ARG A 522 13.84 11.90 -2.37
CA ARG A 522 13.82 11.63 -0.93
C ARG A 522 14.31 10.20 -0.68
N GLY A 523 14.97 9.97 0.45
CA GLY A 523 15.46 8.64 0.82
C GLY A 523 16.63 8.20 -0.07
N LYS A 524 16.49 7.06 -0.76
CA LYS A 524 17.55 6.54 -1.66
C LYS A 524 17.89 7.48 -2.83
N ARG A 525 16.96 8.36 -3.21
CA ARG A 525 17.14 9.34 -4.30
C ARG A 525 17.54 10.73 -3.81
N THR A 526 17.94 10.90 -2.54
CA THR A 526 18.44 12.19 -2.04
C THR A 526 19.69 12.61 -2.84
N GLY A 527 19.76 13.88 -3.23
CA GLY A 527 20.86 14.45 -4.01
C GLY A 527 20.61 14.51 -5.52
N VAL A 528 19.54 13.88 -6.01
CA VAL A 528 19.08 13.98 -7.41
C VAL A 528 17.60 14.37 -7.46
N TYR A 529 17.05 14.56 -8.66
CA TYR A 529 15.61 14.70 -8.86
C TYR A 529 14.94 13.32 -8.78
N GLY A 530 13.95 13.16 -7.91
CA GLY A 530 13.27 11.88 -7.68
C GLY A 530 12.08 11.63 -8.59
N ALA A 531 11.53 12.69 -9.17
CA ALA A 531 10.43 12.66 -10.12
C ALA A 531 10.43 13.94 -10.99
N TYR A 532 9.82 13.84 -12.16
CA TYR A 532 9.76 14.90 -13.17
C TYR A 532 8.31 15.24 -13.50
N LEU A 533 8.03 16.53 -13.76
CA LEU A 533 6.77 17.01 -14.29
C LEU A 533 6.90 17.06 -15.82
N LEU A 534 6.02 16.34 -16.52
CA LEU A 534 6.04 16.23 -17.97
C LEU A 534 4.85 16.96 -18.58
N ALA A 535 5.05 17.50 -19.79
CA ALA A 535 4.06 18.24 -20.56
C ALA A 535 3.96 17.75 -22.01
N CYS A 536 2.76 17.84 -22.58
CA CYS A 536 2.54 17.80 -24.03
C CYS A 536 2.63 19.22 -24.61
N TYR A 537 2.78 19.34 -25.93
CA TYR A 537 2.86 20.65 -26.60
C TYR A 537 1.59 20.93 -27.40
N ASP A 538 0.90 22.03 -27.11
CA ASP A 538 -0.26 22.44 -27.88
C ASP A 538 0.14 23.45 -28.95
N PRO A 539 0.10 23.10 -30.24
CA PRO A 539 0.50 24.00 -31.31
C PRO A 539 -0.49 25.15 -31.55
N GLU A 540 -1.75 25.04 -31.09
CA GLU A 540 -2.75 26.11 -31.29
C GLU A 540 -2.55 27.25 -30.28
N THR A 541 -2.28 26.90 -29.03
CA THR A 541 -2.01 27.88 -27.96
C THR A 541 -0.53 28.20 -27.80
N GLU A 542 0.36 27.45 -28.45
CA GLU A 542 1.81 27.47 -28.25
C GLU A 542 2.24 27.21 -26.80
N MET A 543 1.43 26.43 -26.06
CA MET A 543 1.63 26.17 -24.63
C MET A 543 2.11 24.75 -24.37
N TYR A 544 3.01 24.59 -23.40
CA TYR A 544 3.32 23.30 -22.79
C TYR A 544 2.28 22.99 -21.70
N GLN A 545 1.44 21.98 -21.94
CA GLN A 545 0.37 21.59 -21.02
C GLN A 545 0.80 20.39 -20.19
N CYS A 546 0.85 20.56 -18.87
CA CYS A 546 1.29 19.51 -17.94
C CYS A 546 0.32 18.33 -17.96
N ILE A 547 0.86 17.11 -18.09
CA ILE A 547 0.06 15.88 -18.25
C ILE A 547 0.30 14.86 -17.14
N THR A 548 1.54 14.70 -16.66
CA THR A 548 1.83 13.66 -15.66
C THR A 548 3.08 13.94 -14.84
N LYS A 549 3.15 13.29 -13.67
CA LYS A 549 4.36 13.23 -12.83
C LYS A 549 4.99 11.86 -12.96
N LEU A 550 6.21 11.83 -13.47
CA LEU A 550 6.97 10.60 -13.69
C LEU A 550 7.98 10.37 -12.57
N GLY A 551 7.85 9.26 -11.85
CA GLY A 551 8.85 8.80 -10.86
C GLY A 551 9.29 7.35 -11.06
N THR A 552 8.75 6.66 -12.06
CA THR A 552 8.88 5.21 -12.30
C THR A 552 9.48 4.93 -13.67
N GLY A 553 10.23 3.82 -13.81
CA GLY A 553 10.94 3.48 -15.06
C GLY A 553 12.31 4.14 -15.23
N LEU A 554 12.76 4.91 -14.24
CA LEU A 554 14.06 5.56 -14.24
C LEU A 554 15.02 4.74 -13.35
N SER A 555 16.09 4.20 -13.94
CA SER A 555 17.18 3.56 -13.18
C SER A 555 17.98 4.63 -12.41
N ASP A 556 18.73 4.22 -11.39
CA ASP A 556 19.54 5.15 -10.59
C ASP A 556 20.61 5.84 -11.46
N GLU A 557 21.15 5.14 -12.48
CA GLU A 557 22.06 5.70 -13.48
C GLU A 557 21.39 6.78 -14.33
N VAL A 558 20.18 6.52 -14.83
CA VAL A 558 19.40 7.47 -15.63
C VAL A 558 19.03 8.70 -14.81
N LEU A 559 18.68 8.54 -13.53
CA LEU A 559 18.40 9.66 -12.62
C LEU A 559 19.63 10.56 -12.42
N GLY A 560 20.82 9.97 -12.25
CA GLY A 560 22.06 10.71 -12.15
C GLY A 560 22.40 11.47 -13.44
N LEU A 561 22.19 10.84 -14.60
CA LEU A 561 22.41 11.44 -15.91
C LEU A 561 21.47 12.63 -16.13
N PHE A 562 20.16 12.46 -15.92
CA PHE A 562 19.19 13.54 -16.09
C PHE A 562 19.36 14.67 -15.08
N PHE A 563 19.76 14.37 -13.84
CA PHE A 563 20.12 15.41 -12.89
C PHE A 563 21.26 16.28 -13.43
N ASN A 564 22.32 15.67 -13.95
CA ASN A 564 23.46 16.39 -14.50
C ASN A 564 23.12 17.18 -15.78
N GLN A 565 22.22 16.68 -16.62
CA GLN A 565 21.81 17.38 -17.84
C GLN A 565 20.86 18.55 -17.54
N LEU A 566 19.92 18.38 -16.61
CA LEU A 566 18.84 19.36 -16.38
C LEU A 566 19.15 20.38 -15.28
N LYS A 567 20.14 20.13 -14.41
CA LYS A 567 20.54 21.09 -13.36
C LYS A 567 21.03 22.43 -13.94
N ASP A 568 21.58 22.43 -15.15
CA ASP A 568 22.07 23.64 -15.81
C ASP A 568 20.96 24.33 -16.63
N CYS A 569 19.81 23.66 -16.81
CA CYS A 569 18.62 24.19 -17.49
C CYS A 569 17.56 24.70 -16.51
N THR A 570 17.90 24.91 -15.24
CA THR A 570 16.94 25.32 -14.21
C THR A 570 16.57 26.80 -14.32
N ILE A 571 15.29 27.09 -14.11
CA ILE A 571 14.75 28.46 -14.09
C ILE A 571 14.04 28.74 -12.76
N ASP A 572 14.09 30.00 -12.30
CA ASP A 572 13.55 30.39 -10.99
C ASP A 572 12.02 30.38 -10.93
N ARG A 573 11.37 30.60 -12.07
CA ARG A 573 9.91 30.69 -12.21
C ARG A 573 9.47 29.97 -13.48
N PRO A 574 8.24 29.41 -13.53
CA PRO A 574 7.72 28.80 -14.75
C PRO A 574 7.69 29.85 -15.87
N ARG A 575 7.93 29.41 -17.10
CA ARG A 575 7.77 30.26 -18.27
C ARG A 575 6.28 30.56 -18.50
N ASN A 576 6.00 31.66 -19.19
CA ASN A 576 4.62 32.07 -19.48
C ASN A 576 3.89 31.09 -20.42
N ASP A 577 4.64 30.31 -21.20
CA ASP A 577 4.11 29.29 -22.11
C ASP A 577 3.86 27.95 -21.41
N TYR A 578 3.93 27.88 -20.08
CA TYR A 578 3.61 26.67 -19.30
C TYR A 578 2.19 26.77 -18.75
N ALA A 579 1.28 25.94 -19.26
CA ALA A 579 -0.05 25.80 -18.70
C ALA A 579 0.02 24.91 -17.45
N ILE A 580 -0.07 25.52 -16.27
CA ILE A 580 0.09 24.86 -14.96
C ILE A 580 -1.10 25.14 -14.06
N ASN A 581 -1.37 24.22 -13.14
CA ASN A 581 -2.37 24.36 -12.09
C ASN A 581 -1.67 24.39 -10.72
N ASP A 582 -2.14 25.23 -9.79
CA ASP A 582 -1.61 25.37 -8.43
C ASP A 582 -1.61 24.08 -7.62
N LEU A 583 -2.41 23.09 -8.03
CA LEU A 583 -2.44 21.75 -7.43
C LEU A 583 -1.13 20.95 -7.61
N ILE A 584 -0.26 21.35 -8.55
CA ILE A 584 1.04 20.72 -8.75
C ILE A 584 2.15 21.76 -8.90
N LYS A 585 2.98 21.86 -7.85
CA LYS A 585 4.14 22.76 -7.84
C LYS A 585 5.43 21.95 -7.74
N PRO A 586 6.25 21.88 -8.80
CA PRO A 586 7.57 21.29 -8.73
C PRO A 586 8.50 22.10 -7.82
N ASP A 587 9.56 21.45 -7.32
CA ASP A 587 10.59 22.10 -6.52
C ASP A 587 11.53 22.94 -7.40
N VAL A 588 11.69 22.54 -8.67
CA VAL A 588 12.56 23.16 -9.68
C VAL A 588 11.83 23.19 -11.02
N TRP A 589 11.97 24.28 -11.76
CA TRP A 589 11.47 24.42 -13.13
C TRP A 589 12.62 24.28 -14.12
N PHE A 590 12.34 23.76 -15.32
CA PHE A 590 13.32 23.62 -16.39
C PHE A 590 12.93 24.40 -17.62
N GLU A 591 13.91 24.81 -18.42
CA GLU A 591 13.67 25.11 -19.84
C GLU A 591 13.34 23.83 -20.62
N PRO A 592 12.44 23.89 -21.61
CA PRO A 592 12.08 22.72 -22.40
C PRO A 592 13.22 22.43 -23.38
N THR A 593 14.03 21.41 -23.07
CA THR A 593 15.23 21.07 -23.85
C THR A 593 15.24 19.62 -24.35
N GLN A 594 14.43 18.75 -23.77
CA GLN A 594 14.43 17.32 -24.04
C GLN A 594 13.02 16.79 -24.30
N VAL A 595 12.91 15.67 -25.01
CA VAL A 595 11.67 14.93 -25.23
C VAL A 595 11.87 13.49 -24.80
N TRP A 596 10.96 12.94 -24.00
CA TRP A 596 11.03 11.59 -23.46
C TRP A 596 9.87 10.75 -23.97
N GLU A 597 10.17 9.52 -24.39
CA GLU A 597 9.16 8.53 -24.75
C GLU A 597 8.62 7.87 -23.48
N ILE A 598 7.31 8.03 -23.25
CA ILE A 598 6.60 7.60 -22.06
C ILE A 598 5.46 6.68 -22.46
N LEU A 599 5.40 5.52 -21.79
CA LEU A 599 4.30 4.57 -21.96
C LEU A 599 3.35 4.65 -20.75
N GLY A 600 2.06 4.80 -21.02
CA GLY A 600 0.98 4.71 -20.04
C GLY A 600 0.20 3.39 -20.16
N ALA A 601 -0.52 3.02 -19.10
CA ALA A 601 -1.48 1.92 -19.15
C ALA A 601 -2.81 2.37 -19.79
N ASP A 602 -3.31 3.52 -19.36
CA ASP A 602 -4.50 4.19 -19.89
C ASP A 602 -4.36 5.72 -19.71
N LEU A 603 -5.34 6.48 -20.21
CA LEU A 603 -5.48 7.92 -20.03
C LEU A 603 -6.73 8.20 -19.19
N SER A 604 -6.69 9.28 -18.42
CA SER A 604 -7.64 9.48 -17.34
C SER A 604 -7.89 10.96 -17.11
N ILE A 605 -9.15 11.38 -16.90
CA ILE A 605 -9.46 12.78 -16.60
C ILE A 605 -8.84 13.16 -15.25
N SER A 606 -8.17 14.31 -15.20
CA SER A 606 -7.44 14.79 -14.03
C SER A 606 -7.76 16.26 -13.71
N PRO A 607 -8.13 16.57 -12.45
CA PRO A 607 -8.28 17.95 -12.01
C PRO A 607 -6.94 18.67 -11.78
N LYS A 608 -5.82 17.94 -11.79
CA LYS A 608 -4.48 18.47 -11.46
C LYS A 608 -3.68 18.91 -12.68
N TYR A 609 -4.00 18.34 -13.84
CA TYR A 609 -3.22 18.44 -15.07
C TYR A 609 -4.01 19.25 -16.09
N THR A 610 -3.30 19.89 -17.01
CA THR A 610 -3.85 20.89 -17.94
C THR A 610 -3.88 20.40 -19.39
N ALA A 611 -3.26 19.26 -19.67
CA ALA A 611 -3.24 18.66 -20.99
C ALA A 611 -4.66 18.43 -21.53
N ALA A 612 -4.93 18.91 -22.73
CA ALA A 612 -6.20 18.74 -23.44
C ALA A 612 -7.45 19.26 -22.69
N ILE A 613 -7.28 20.24 -21.78
CA ILE A 613 -8.43 20.99 -21.22
C ILE A 613 -9.23 21.60 -22.37
N GLY A 614 -10.55 21.47 -22.30
CA GLY A 614 -11.49 21.98 -23.31
C GLY A 614 -11.70 21.05 -24.51
N LEU A 615 -10.83 20.05 -24.73
CA LEU A 615 -10.97 19.09 -25.84
C LEU A 615 -11.84 17.88 -25.46
N VAL A 616 -11.68 17.39 -24.22
CA VAL A 616 -12.43 16.23 -23.70
C VAL A 616 -13.33 16.62 -22.53
N SER A 617 -12.83 17.46 -21.62
CA SER A 617 -13.59 17.97 -20.48
C SER A 617 -13.41 19.49 -20.37
N LYS A 618 -14.47 20.20 -20.00
CA LYS A 618 -14.53 21.67 -19.99
C LYS A 618 -13.52 22.29 -19.03
N ASP A 619 -13.32 21.71 -17.85
CA ASP A 619 -12.53 22.27 -16.75
C ASP A 619 -11.37 21.39 -16.29
N LYS A 620 -11.24 20.17 -16.82
CA LYS A 620 -10.24 19.17 -16.39
C LYS A 620 -9.39 18.70 -17.56
N GLY A 621 -8.10 18.52 -17.30
CA GLY A 621 -7.19 17.97 -18.29
C GLY A 621 -7.13 16.45 -18.24
N ILE A 622 -6.19 15.88 -18.98
CA ILE A 622 -5.95 14.44 -19.09
C ILE A 622 -4.62 14.09 -18.43
N SER A 623 -4.50 12.87 -17.92
CA SER A 623 -3.26 12.33 -17.35
C SER A 623 -3.01 10.88 -17.73
N LEU A 624 -1.74 10.51 -17.84
CA LEU A 624 -1.32 9.12 -18.02
C LEU A 624 -1.37 8.35 -16.70
N ARG A 625 -2.02 7.18 -16.70
CA ARG A 625 -1.96 6.23 -15.58
C ARG A 625 -0.77 5.30 -15.72
N PHE A 626 -0.10 5.08 -14.59
CA PHE A 626 1.11 4.26 -14.49
C PHE A 626 2.20 4.61 -15.53
N PRO A 627 2.56 5.89 -15.68
CA PRO A 627 3.54 6.31 -16.68
C PRO A 627 4.91 5.67 -16.40
N ARG A 628 5.57 5.23 -17.47
CA ARG A 628 6.92 4.65 -17.41
C ARG A 628 7.78 5.28 -18.49
N TYR A 629 8.98 5.68 -18.09
CA TYR A 629 10.02 6.07 -19.03
C TYR A 629 10.43 4.87 -19.88
N ILE A 630 10.52 5.08 -21.19
CA ILE A 630 11.06 4.12 -22.15
C ILE A 630 12.45 4.55 -22.59
N ARG A 631 12.57 5.72 -23.23
CA ARG A 631 13.83 6.25 -23.73
C ARG A 631 13.81 7.76 -23.93
N LEU A 632 14.99 8.35 -24.15
CA LEU A 632 15.18 9.73 -24.59
C LEU A 632 14.93 9.78 -26.11
N ARG A 633 14.22 10.82 -26.56
CA ARG A 633 14.01 11.13 -27.99
C ARG A 633 14.98 12.22 -28.39
N ASP A 634 16.18 11.82 -28.77
CA ASP A 634 17.19 12.70 -29.36
C ASP A 634 16.85 13.11 -30.80
N ASP A 635 15.91 12.40 -31.43
CA ASP A 635 15.36 12.67 -32.75
C ASP A 635 14.22 13.71 -32.77
N LYS A 636 13.79 14.23 -31.61
CA LYS A 636 12.68 15.19 -31.50
C LYS A 636 13.05 16.44 -30.71
N THR A 637 12.54 17.59 -31.17
CA THR A 637 12.58 18.85 -30.39
C THR A 637 11.32 18.98 -29.51
N PRO A 638 11.35 19.82 -28.45
CA PRO A 638 10.21 20.00 -27.55
C PRO A 638 8.88 20.38 -28.22
N VAL A 639 8.93 21.13 -29.32
CA VAL A 639 7.73 21.51 -30.11
C VAL A 639 7.19 20.36 -30.99
N GLN A 640 7.95 19.27 -31.14
CA GLN A 640 7.55 18.03 -31.84
C GLN A 640 7.07 16.94 -30.86
N ALA A 641 6.90 17.28 -29.58
CA ALA A 641 6.28 16.42 -28.60
C ALA A 641 4.83 16.08 -28.99
N THR A 642 4.28 15.04 -28.38
CA THR A 642 2.87 14.66 -28.57
C THR A 642 1.97 15.87 -28.27
N SER A 643 0.99 16.12 -29.15
CA SER A 643 0.13 17.28 -29.04
C SER A 643 -1.07 17.07 -28.12
N ALA A 644 -1.67 18.16 -27.62
CA ALA A 644 -2.89 18.09 -26.81
C ALA A 644 -4.05 17.40 -27.57
N ALA A 645 -4.18 17.67 -28.87
CA ALA A 645 -5.14 16.99 -29.74
C ALA A 645 -4.88 15.49 -29.84
N GLN A 646 -3.62 15.07 -30.05
CA GLN A 646 -3.27 13.64 -30.06
C GLN A 646 -3.56 12.96 -28.71
N ILE A 647 -3.35 13.65 -27.59
CA ILE A 647 -3.72 13.14 -26.27
C ILE A 647 -5.24 12.97 -26.14
N ALA A 648 -6.03 13.91 -26.67
CA ALA A 648 -7.50 13.79 -26.70
C ALA A 648 -7.96 12.63 -27.59
N ASP A 649 -7.35 12.45 -28.76
CA ASP A 649 -7.63 11.33 -29.67
C ASP A 649 -7.33 9.98 -29.02
N LEU A 650 -6.16 9.86 -28.38
CA LEU A 650 -5.78 8.66 -27.63
C LEU A 650 -6.74 8.35 -26.47
N TYR A 651 -7.28 9.38 -25.81
CA TYR A 651 -8.28 9.20 -24.77
C TYR A 651 -9.61 8.71 -25.35
N ASN A 652 -10.11 9.35 -26.42
CA ASN A 652 -11.38 8.96 -27.05
C ASN A 652 -11.32 7.55 -27.67
N ALA A 653 -10.14 7.16 -28.17
CA ALA A 653 -9.89 5.83 -28.72
C ALA A 653 -9.93 4.71 -27.66
N GLN A 654 -9.89 5.00 -26.36
CA GLN A 654 -9.92 3.97 -25.30
C GLN A 654 -11.26 3.24 -25.18
N GLY A 655 -12.32 3.71 -25.85
CA GLY A 655 -13.63 3.06 -25.84
C GLY A 655 -14.30 3.02 -24.45
N LEU A 656 -13.70 3.67 -23.44
CA LEU A 656 -14.35 3.90 -22.16
C LEU A 656 -15.47 4.90 -22.41
N ASN A 657 -16.73 4.44 -22.39
CA ASN A 657 -17.91 5.28 -22.31
C ASN A 657 -17.83 6.11 -21.01
N THR A 658 -17.04 7.18 -21.05
CA THR A 658 -17.03 8.23 -20.06
C THR A 658 -18.14 9.19 -20.46
N THR A 659 -19.02 9.48 -19.50
CA THR A 659 -20.16 10.38 -19.64
C THR A 659 -19.76 11.60 -20.46
N ASN A 660 -20.28 11.69 -21.68
CA ASN A 660 -20.22 12.91 -22.45
C ASN A 660 -21.01 13.96 -21.65
N ASP A 661 -20.36 15.04 -21.20
CA ASP A 661 -21.03 16.29 -20.82
C ASP A 661 -21.67 16.98 -22.06
N LYS A 662 -22.04 16.22 -23.11
CA LYS A 662 -22.68 16.74 -24.33
C LYS A 662 -24.19 16.93 -24.18
N ASP A 663 -24.81 16.39 -23.13
CA ASP A 663 -26.27 16.47 -22.94
C ASP A 663 -26.74 17.79 -22.30
N GLU A 664 -25.85 18.75 -22.04
CA GLU A 664 -26.24 20.12 -21.61
C GLU A 664 -26.26 21.15 -22.77
N PHE A 665 -26.03 20.74 -24.03
CA PHE A 665 -25.88 21.67 -25.15
C PHE A 665 -27.15 21.93 -25.99
N ASP A 666 -28.30 21.32 -25.68
CA ASP A 666 -29.48 21.37 -26.57
C ASP A 666 -30.78 21.96 -25.98
N ASP A 667 -30.76 22.57 -24.78
CA ASP A 667 -32.00 23.04 -24.11
C ASP A 667 -32.07 24.55 -23.80
N ASP A 668 -31.44 25.41 -24.62
CA ASP A 668 -31.55 26.88 -24.49
C ASP A 668 -31.97 27.61 -25.80
N ASP A 669 -32.68 26.91 -26.70
CA ASP A 669 -33.38 27.52 -27.85
C ASP A 669 -34.88 27.20 -27.83
N ALA A 670 -35.58 27.59 -26.75
CA ALA A 670 -37.02 27.78 -26.75
C ALA A 670 -37.50 28.73 -25.62
N LEU A 671 -37.58 30.02 -25.98
CA LEU A 671 -38.31 31.13 -25.35
C LEU A 671 -37.82 31.73 -24.02
#